data_AF-A0A1Q9JSN7-F1
#
_entry.id   AF-A0A1Q9JSN7-F1
#
_cell.length_a   1.000
_cell.length_b   1.000
_cell.length_c   1.000
_cell.angle_alpha   90.00
_cell.angle_beta   90.00
_cell.angle_gamma   90.00
#
_symmetry.space_group_name_H-M   'P 1'
#
loop_
_entity.id
_entity.type
_entity.pdbx_description
1 polymer ?
#
loop_
_entity_poly.entity_id
_entity_poly.type
_entity_poly.pdbx_seq_one_letter_code
_entity_poly.pdbx_strand_id
1 'polypeptide(L)'
;MTSKWRKQMMVGALSLTLAAGNMSSVFAGAAPDGKTNGSDLAQTMGLETQWNQWKSNWNSVKNDWTQISLTPGSTASELNFAWYTPKQTDDDSSNQQVAAQVAKVAPRAAETKVPKLIIGEGRNMRNAKVYEAKQTPVENEKDAEGKTYNSNKVEVSGLKENTTYYYSYDNGNGYTDPEAYTTKSTNNFNFVFVGDPQIGSSNELKGTDSAEFYNAQSDAVRSDAFNWSATLNAAVEKTGNRASFVVSAGDQIQTTKKKAPNKNAANSEIEYAGYLSPDILKSLPVATSVGNHDADNANYTYHFNTPNSSELGSNGIVGGDYYFTYGNALFMMLNTQDTNVAEHKQFIEKAVAENKDCKWRIVTLHQDIYGSAEHSNEPEITNLRYALTPYFEENDVDVVLTGHDHAYSRSKMMLGGKQSETAKAYTDDEFDEQLDKDLDYSGDQTLFVAPGNIKDDTTDPAEQKYLAYLKSIMDDSAVEAVKQAGKTVMNPEGILYMTASSSSGSKYYDLVPRKQTYIANRWQEDVPTYSIVNVTGNRLTIDTYRTDTDEKIDDTFSILKNKGDKASLNSSIKSAEDVQKAKNTYTTASYKAFEQALQGAKKVAADKYAADTEIENALKALNDAKTALVKKLSIGNAYVAGLKTRVYTGKKQTPSLTVKVRGKYLKKDKDYTVVYGNNTNTGKAYAKITAKGDYTGTKTVYFYIAPKKVTASVKSSSSKQAKVTIKTAAGKVSGYQIKFATNSKFKSAKTKATTKTKYTLTSLKSKKTYYVKVRAYKKVAGKTIYGAYSKTIKVNVK
;
A
#
# COMPACT_ATOMS: atom_id res chain seq x y z
N MET A 1 30.39 -25.03 2.56
CA MET A 1 30.00 -26.41 2.89
C MET A 1 28.61 -26.80 2.33
N THR A 2 28.11 -26.17 1.26
CA THR A 2 26.66 -26.12 0.97
C THR A 2 26.25 -26.37 -0.49
N SER A 3 27.12 -26.96 -1.34
CA SER A 3 26.75 -27.35 -2.72
C SER A 3 26.42 -28.85 -2.85
N LYS A 4 27.10 -29.73 -2.08
CA LYS A 4 26.80 -31.17 -2.06
C LYS A 4 25.49 -31.54 -1.35
N TRP A 5 25.05 -30.72 -0.39
CA TRP A 5 23.80 -30.94 0.35
C TRP A 5 22.53 -30.49 -0.41
N ARG A 6 22.66 -29.54 -1.36
CA ARG A 6 21.55 -29.03 -2.18
C ARG A 6 20.97 -30.05 -3.16
N LYS A 7 21.72 -31.12 -3.48
CA LYS A 7 21.30 -32.10 -4.51
C LYS A 7 20.82 -33.44 -3.94
N GLN A 8 21.00 -33.70 -2.64
CA GLN A 8 20.47 -34.91 -2.00
C GLN A 8 19.00 -34.78 -1.58
N MET A 9 18.41 -33.58 -1.67
CA MET A 9 17.01 -33.32 -1.27
C MET A 9 16.04 -33.09 -2.44
N MET A 10 16.50 -33.07 -3.70
CA MET A 10 15.60 -33.15 -4.88
C MET A 10 14.87 -34.51 -4.99
N VAL A 11 15.15 -35.44 -4.07
CA VAL A 11 14.55 -36.77 -4.02
C VAL A 11 13.89 -36.95 -2.65
N GLY A 12 12.86 -36.15 -2.39
CA GLY A 12 11.80 -36.46 -1.43
C GLY A 12 10.88 -37.51 -2.05
N ALA A 13 11.40 -38.73 -2.08
CA ALA A 13 10.80 -40.03 -2.37
C ALA A 13 9.32 -40.07 -2.81
N LEU A 14 9.09 -40.72 -3.94
CA LEU A 14 8.03 -41.70 -4.07
C LEU A 14 8.50 -42.99 -3.36
N SER A 15 8.37 -43.00 -2.03
CA SER A 15 8.66 -44.09 -1.06
C SER A 15 10.12 -44.53 -0.80
N LEU A 16 10.39 -44.68 0.51
CA LEU A 16 11.48 -45.39 1.24
C LEU A 16 12.80 -44.66 1.57
N THR A 17 12.88 -44.25 2.84
CA THR A 17 13.97 -44.54 3.80
C THR A 17 15.19 -45.28 3.23
N LEU A 18 16.37 -44.63 3.22
CA LEU A 18 17.65 -45.26 3.59
C LEU A 18 18.78 -44.23 3.78
N ALA A 19 19.70 -44.63 4.65
CA ALA A 19 20.76 -43.86 5.25
C ALA A 19 21.83 -43.35 4.27
N ALA A 20 22.55 -42.34 4.76
CA ALA A 20 23.70 -41.68 4.17
C ALA A 20 24.64 -42.61 3.35
N GLY A 21 24.90 -42.22 2.10
CA GLY A 21 25.97 -42.77 1.27
C GLY A 21 26.34 -41.77 0.17
N ASN A 22 27.56 -41.23 0.24
CA ASN A 22 28.13 -40.31 -0.74
C ASN A 22 28.34 -41.00 -2.09
N MET A 23 27.99 -40.35 -3.21
CA MET A 23 28.78 -40.34 -4.45
C MET A 23 28.49 -39.07 -5.27
N SER A 24 29.49 -38.64 -6.03
CA SER A 24 29.59 -37.30 -6.66
C SER A 24 29.59 -37.44 -8.18
N SER A 25 28.81 -36.62 -8.88
CA SER A 25 29.14 -36.16 -10.25
C SER A 25 28.33 -34.91 -10.61
N VAL A 26 28.97 -34.03 -11.37
CA VAL A 26 28.46 -32.76 -11.89
C VAL A 26 27.87 -33.03 -13.26
N PHE A 27 26.64 -32.60 -13.54
CA PHE A 27 26.11 -32.52 -14.90
C PHE A 27 25.27 -31.26 -15.11
N ALA A 28 25.50 -30.65 -16.26
CA ALA A 28 24.66 -29.67 -16.92
C ALA A 28 23.78 -30.46 -17.91
N GLY A 29 22.48 -30.39 -17.75
CA GLY A 29 21.50 -30.96 -18.67
C GLY A 29 20.34 -29.97 -18.76
N ALA A 30 19.66 -29.94 -19.90
CA ALA A 30 18.37 -29.26 -20.03
C ALA A 30 17.39 -29.87 -19.01
N ALA A 31 16.17 -29.35 -18.88
CA ALA A 31 15.19 -29.88 -17.92
C ALA A 31 13.77 -29.61 -18.51
N PRO A 32 12.65 -29.85 -17.80
CA PRO A 32 11.38 -30.21 -18.45
C PRO A 32 10.79 -29.12 -19.32
N ASP A 33 10.43 -29.51 -20.54
CA ASP A 33 9.55 -28.77 -21.44
C ASP A 33 8.07 -29.24 -21.31
N GLY A 34 7.77 -30.17 -20.39
CA GLY A 34 6.48 -30.85 -20.19
C GLY A 34 5.86 -31.57 -21.41
N LYS A 35 6.29 -31.31 -22.64
CA LYS A 35 5.99 -32.08 -23.86
C LYS A 35 6.76 -33.40 -23.88
N THR A 36 7.94 -33.39 -23.30
CA THR A 36 8.85 -34.51 -23.16
C THR A 36 8.32 -35.49 -22.11
N ASN A 37 8.24 -36.77 -22.46
CA ASN A 37 7.78 -37.81 -21.56
C ASN A 37 8.69 -37.90 -20.31
N GLY A 38 8.18 -38.47 -19.21
CA GLY A 38 8.90 -38.54 -17.94
C GLY A 38 10.23 -39.30 -17.99
N SER A 39 10.43 -40.22 -18.95
CA SER A 39 11.73 -40.88 -19.15
C SER A 39 12.79 -39.93 -19.65
N ASP A 40 12.45 -39.15 -20.67
CA ASP A 40 13.35 -38.23 -21.33
C ASP A 40 13.62 -37.04 -20.41
N LEU A 41 12.63 -36.62 -19.60
CA LEU A 41 12.85 -35.67 -18.50
C LEU A 41 13.86 -36.22 -17.50
N ALA A 42 13.66 -37.46 -17.05
CA ALA A 42 14.54 -38.07 -16.07
C ALA A 42 15.97 -38.20 -16.60
N GLN A 43 16.15 -38.49 -17.89
CA GLN A 43 17.47 -38.48 -18.51
C GLN A 43 18.11 -37.08 -18.48
N THR A 44 17.30 -36.08 -18.77
CA THR A 44 17.71 -34.69 -18.95
C THR A 44 18.08 -34.04 -17.61
N MET A 45 17.34 -34.35 -16.53
CA MET A 45 17.63 -33.94 -15.15
C MET A 45 18.61 -34.85 -14.38
N GLY A 46 19.03 -36.00 -14.95
CA GLY A 46 19.83 -37.00 -14.24
C GLY A 46 19.09 -37.71 -13.09
N LEU A 47 17.79 -37.94 -13.26
CA LEU A 47 16.85 -38.57 -12.33
C LEU A 47 16.40 -39.98 -12.81
N GLU A 48 17.15 -40.65 -13.67
CA GLU A 48 16.74 -41.92 -14.30
C GLU A 48 16.50 -43.03 -13.28
N THR A 49 17.27 -43.03 -12.18
CA THR A 49 17.08 -44.00 -11.08
C THR A 49 15.72 -43.80 -10.41
N GLN A 50 15.37 -42.55 -10.12
CA GLN A 50 14.12 -42.13 -9.50
C GLN A 50 12.94 -42.42 -10.43
N TRP A 51 13.07 -42.15 -11.73
CA TRP A 51 12.06 -42.51 -12.72
C TRP A 51 11.84 -44.02 -12.82
N ASN A 52 12.90 -44.83 -12.81
CA ASN A 52 12.74 -46.29 -12.84
C ASN A 52 12.08 -46.84 -11.56
N GLN A 53 12.38 -46.26 -10.39
CA GLN A 53 11.70 -46.58 -9.14
C GLN A 53 10.21 -46.17 -9.20
N TRP A 54 9.92 -44.94 -9.64
CA TRP A 54 8.55 -44.46 -9.82
C TRP A 54 7.73 -45.36 -10.75
N LYS A 55 8.28 -45.73 -11.92
CA LYS A 55 7.64 -46.69 -12.83
C LYS A 55 7.33 -48.02 -12.17
N SER A 56 8.27 -48.56 -11.38
CA SER A 56 8.06 -49.82 -10.66
C SER A 56 6.93 -49.72 -9.64
N ASN A 57 6.75 -48.55 -9.02
CA ASN A 57 5.74 -48.31 -7.99
C ASN A 57 4.40 -47.82 -8.56
N TRP A 58 4.34 -47.44 -9.84
CA TRP A 58 3.17 -46.84 -10.46
C TRP A 58 1.91 -47.70 -10.33
N ASN A 59 2.03 -49.03 -10.44
CA ASN A 59 0.88 -49.92 -10.29
C ASN A 59 0.26 -49.88 -8.88
N SER A 60 1.05 -49.59 -7.84
CA SER A 60 0.54 -49.39 -6.50
C SER A 60 -0.13 -48.02 -6.35
N VAL A 61 0.47 -46.98 -6.91
CA VAL A 61 -0.03 -45.60 -6.77
C VAL A 61 -1.29 -45.36 -7.59
N LYS A 62 -1.33 -45.80 -8.85
CA LYS A 62 -2.48 -45.58 -9.75
C LYS A 62 -3.79 -46.22 -9.27
N ASN A 63 -3.68 -47.20 -8.37
CA ASN A 63 -4.80 -47.92 -7.76
C ASN A 63 -5.02 -47.53 -6.29
N ASP A 64 -4.20 -46.63 -5.73
CA ASP A 64 -4.37 -46.13 -4.37
C ASP A 64 -5.15 -44.80 -4.39
N TRP A 65 -6.45 -44.93 -4.19
CA TRP A 65 -7.37 -43.79 -4.11
C TRP A 65 -7.45 -43.21 -2.69
N THR A 66 -6.76 -43.81 -1.71
CA THR A 66 -6.84 -43.42 -0.29
C THR A 66 -5.86 -42.32 0.11
N GLN A 67 -5.17 -41.75 -0.87
CA GLN A 67 -4.24 -40.65 -0.70
C GLN A 67 -4.95 -39.43 -0.11
N ILE A 68 -4.25 -38.72 0.79
CA ILE A 68 -4.81 -37.58 1.53
C ILE A 68 -4.49 -36.27 0.84
N SER A 69 -5.45 -35.36 0.84
CA SER A 69 -5.24 -33.96 0.49
C SER A 69 -5.35 -33.07 1.73
N LEU A 70 -4.55 -32.01 1.74
CA LEU A 70 -4.61 -30.94 2.73
C LEU A 70 -5.06 -29.66 2.02
N THR A 71 -6.02 -28.96 2.60
CA THR A 71 -6.47 -27.64 2.14
C THR A 71 -6.33 -26.64 3.30
N PRO A 72 -6.07 -25.35 3.03
CA PRO A 72 -6.07 -24.34 4.10
C PRO A 72 -7.38 -24.38 4.89
N GLY A 73 -7.32 -24.18 6.21
CA GLY A 73 -8.52 -23.90 7.00
C GLY A 73 -8.99 -22.45 6.84
N SER A 74 -10.06 -22.04 7.53
CA SER A 74 -10.60 -20.69 7.43
C SER A 74 -9.60 -19.61 7.89
N THR A 75 -8.70 -19.98 8.81
CA THR A 75 -7.56 -19.17 9.27
C THR A 75 -6.27 -19.98 9.28
N ALA A 76 -5.11 -19.32 9.41
CA ALA A 76 -3.81 -19.99 9.55
C ALA A 76 -3.66 -20.90 10.80
N SER A 77 -4.62 -20.85 11.74
CA SER A 77 -4.68 -21.75 12.91
C SER A 77 -5.50 -23.02 12.67
N GLU A 78 -5.96 -23.22 11.44
CA GLU A 78 -6.81 -24.31 11.02
C GLU A 78 -6.22 -25.02 9.79
N LEU A 79 -6.58 -26.29 9.64
CA LEU A 79 -6.15 -27.14 8.53
C LEU A 79 -7.24 -28.16 8.22
N ASN A 80 -7.55 -28.31 6.93
CA ASN A 80 -8.58 -29.20 6.45
C ASN A 80 -7.97 -30.40 5.73
N PHE A 81 -8.62 -31.55 5.88
CA PHE A 81 -8.19 -32.83 5.31
C PHE A 81 -9.33 -33.47 4.52
N ALA A 82 -8.98 -34.13 3.41
CA ALA A 82 -9.88 -35.03 2.69
C ALA A 82 -9.13 -36.30 2.23
N TRP A 83 -9.79 -37.46 2.31
CA TRP A 83 -9.25 -38.74 1.79
C TRP A 83 -10.37 -39.75 1.56
N TYR A 84 -10.12 -40.77 0.74
CA TYR A 84 -11.07 -41.88 0.59
C TYR A 84 -10.82 -43.03 1.55
N THR A 85 -11.90 -43.73 1.90
CA THR A 85 -11.86 -45.04 2.55
C THR A 85 -12.78 -46.00 1.81
N PRO A 86 -12.37 -47.25 1.57
CA PRO A 86 -13.26 -48.24 1.01
C PRO A 86 -14.48 -48.56 1.90
N LYS A 87 -15.64 -48.85 1.31
CA LYS A 87 -16.88 -49.20 2.04
C LYS A 87 -16.81 -50.59 2.70
N GLN A 88 -16.03 -51.49 2.12
CA GLN A 88 -15.70 -52.80 2.70
C GLN A 88 -14.20 -52.81 2.99
N THR A 89 -13.86 -53.06 4.25
CA THR A 89 -12.48 -53.11 4.76
C THR A 89 -12.13 -54.57 4.99
N ASP A 90 -11.14 -55.09 4.29
CA ASP A 90 -10.77 -56.52 4.33
C ASP A 90 -9.51 -56.80 5.17
N ASP A 91 -8.87 -55.76 5.72
CA ASP A 91 -7.52 -55.89 6.28
C ASP A 91 -7.34 -55.24 7.67
N ASP A 92 -6.52 -55.87 8.52
CA ASP A 92 -6.15 -55.46 9.89
C ASP A 92 -4.72 -54.89 9.95
N SER A 93 -4.28 -54.20 8.89
CA SER A 93 -2.94 -53.61 8.74
C SER A 93 -2.71 -52.31 9.53
N SER A 94 -3.52 -52.07 10.57
CA SER A 94 -3.50 -50.82 11.32
C SER A 94 -2.19 -50.61 12.08
N ASN A 95 -1.67 -49.37 12.06
CA ASN A 95 -0.60 -48.98 12.97
C ASN A 95 -1.09 -49.09 14.43
N GLN A 96 -0.75 -50.19 15.10
CA GLN A 96 -1.25 -50.53 16.43
C GLN A 96 -0.87 -49.49 17.50
N GLN A 97 0.26 -48.79 17.31
CA GLN A 97 0.67 -47.73 18.25
C GLN A 97 -0.26 -46.52 18.15
N VAL A 98 -0.61 -46.11 16.93
CA VAL A 98 -1.56 -45.03 16.69
C VAL A 98 -2.96 -45.45 17.16
N ALA A 99 -3.40 -46.66 16.84
CA ALA A 99 -4.69 -47.18 17.29
C ALA A 99 -4.81 -47.16 18.83
N ALA A 100 -3.77 -47.61 19.54
CA ALA A 100 -3.71 -47.54 21.01
C ALA A 100 -3.72 -46.09 21.51
N GLN A 101 -3.05 -45.17 20.82
CA GLN A 101 -3.08 -43.74 21.17
C GLN A 101 -4.46 -43.12 20.96
N VAL A 102 -5.17 -43.47 19.89
CA VAL A 102 -6.56 -43.03 19.65
C VAL A 102 -7.47 -43.55 20.77
N ALA A 103 -7.39 -44.84 21.12
CA ALA A 103 -8.14 -45.42 22.22
C ALA A 103 -7.87 -44.72 23.57
N LYS A 104 -6.64 -44.24 23.79
CA LYS A 104 -6.27 -43.47 24.99
C LYS A 104 -6.80 -42.03 24.97
N VAL A 105 -6.73 -41.35 23.83
CA VAL A 105 -7.08 -39.93 23.69
C VAL A 105 -8.60 -39.74 23.58
N ALA A 106 -9.28 -40.63 22.86
CA ALA A 106 -10.71 -40.56 22.58
C ALA A 106 -11.35 -41.96 22.66
N PRO A 107 -11.48 -42.56 23.86
CA PRO A 107 -11.94 -43.94 24.04
C PRO A 107 -13.33 -44.20 23.45
N ARG A 108 -14.26 -43.24 23.56
CA ARG A 108 -15.60 -43.37 22.96
C ARG A 108 -15.58 -43.33 21.44
N ALA A 109 -14.75 -42.46 20.85
CA ALA A 109 -14.61 -42.40 19.41
C ALA A 109 -13.98 -43.72 18.90
N ALA A 110 -13.00 -44.27 19.61
CA ALA A 110 -12.32 -45.51 19.22
C ALA A 110 -13.26 -46.72 19.05
N GLU A 111 -14.46 -46.70 19.63
CA GLU A 111 -15.48 -47.75 19.47
C GLU A 111 -16.32 -47.59 18.19
N THR A 112 -16.25 -46.44 17.50
CA THR A 112 -16.98 -46.18 16.26
C THR A 112 -16.21 -46.68 15.04
N LYS A 113 -16.93 -47.15 14.02
CA LYS A 113 -16.34 -47.54 12.71
C LYS A 113 -16.11 -46.37 11.75
N VAL A 114 -16.40 -45.15 12.17
CA VAL A 114 -16.19 -43.95 11.36
C VAL A 114 -14.68 -43.70 11.28
N PRO A 115 -14.10 -43.46 10.09
CA PRO A 115 -12.69 -43.10 9.93
C PRO A 115 -12.33 -41.85 10.72
N LYS A 116 -11.07 -41.79 11.17
CA LYS A 116 -10.62 -40.75 12.11
C LYS A 116 -9.29 -40.18 11.68
N LEU A 117 -9.07 -38.95 12.09
CA LEU A 117 -7.77 -38.29 12.05
C LEU A 117 -7.33 -37.96 13.47
N ILE A 118 -6.09 -38.31 13.80
CA ILE A 118 -5.43 -37.93 15.04
C ILE A 118 -4.27 -36.99 14.71
N ILE A 119 -4.15 -35.88 15.45
CA ILE A 119 -3.08 -34.90 15.27
C ILE A 119 -2.58 -34.38 16.61
N GLY A 120 -1.26 -34.26 16.77
CA GLY A 120 -0.63 -33.78 18.01
C GLY A 120 0.73 -33.11 17.80
N GLU A 121 1.23 -32.44 18.83
CA GLU A 121 2.47 -31.63 18.78
C GLU A 121 3.74 -32.49 18.86
N GLY A 122 4.61 -32.36 17.85
CA GLY A 122 5.87 -33.08 17.73
C GLY A 122 5.71 -34.59 17.47
N ARG A 123 6.83 -35.30 17.26
CA ARG A 123 6.85 -36.73 16.89
C ARG A 123 6.10 -37.65 17.87
N ASN A 124 6.04 -37.27 19.14
CA ASN A 124 5.33 -38.04 20.17
C ASN A 124 3.81 -37.72 20.21
N MET A 125 3.31 -36.90 19.29
CA MET A 125 1.92 -36.47 19.18
C MET A 125 1.37 -36.01 20.56
N ARG A 126 2.08 -35.09 21.22
CA ARG A 126 1.66 -34.56 22.52
C ARG A 126 0.40 -33.72 22.36
N ASN A 127 -0.45 -33.70 23.39
CA ASN A 127 -1.74 -32.98 23.35
C ASN A 127 -2.58 -33.38 22.13
N ALA A 128 -2.46 -34.64 21.68
CA ALA A 128 -3.17 -35.09 20.49
C ALA A 128 -4.68 -34.94 20.65
N LYS A 129 -5.33 -34.59 19.55
CA LYS A 129 -6.78 -34.57 19.40
C LYS A 129 -7.17 -35.59 18.33
N VAL A 130 -8.33 -36.20 18.52
CA VAL A 130 -8.94 -37.14 17.56
C VAL A 130 -10.19 -36.48 17.01
N TYR A 131 -10.34 -36.54 15.69
CA TYR A 131 -11.46 -36.03 14.94
C TYR A 131 -12.11 -37.18 14.17
N GLU A 132 -13.43 -37.36 14.34
CA GLU A 132 -14.20 -38.28 13.50
C GLU A 132 -14.48 -37.59 12.16
N ALA A 133 -14.28 -38.32 11.06
CA ALA A 133 -14.51 -37.77 9.74
C ALA A 133 -16.00 -37.67 9.41
N LYS A 134 -16.38 -36.60 8.72
CA LYS A 134 -17.68 -36.55 8.03
C LYS A 134 -17.55 -37.37 6.74
N GLN A 135 -18.34 -38.45 6.64
CA GLN A 135 -18.33 -39.32 5.46
C GLN A 135 -19.40 -38.94 4.44
N THR A 136 -19.03 -38.94 3.17
CA THR A 136 -19.93 -38.83 2.02
C THR A 136 -19.68 -40.01 1.10
N PRO A 137 -20.69 -40.80 0.71
CA PRO A 137 -20.51 -41.86 -0.28
C PRO A 137 -20.02 -41.27 -1.61
N VAL A 138 -18.97 -41.85 -2.19
CA VAL A 138 -18.56 -41.54 -3.56
C VAL A 138 -19.57 -42.19 -4.50
N GLU A 139 -20.15 -41.39 -5.39
CA GLU A 139 -21.13 -41.85 -6.38
C GLU A 139 -20.43 -42.37 -7.63
N ASN A 140 -21.01 -43.42 -8.25
CA ASN A 140 -20.62 -43.96 -9.56
C ASN A 140 -19.19 -44.51 -9.71
N GLU A 141 -18.32 -44.39 -8.71
CA GLU A 141 -16.96 -44.94 -8.76
C GLU A 141 -16.86 -46.35 -8.18
N LYS A 142 -16.28 -47.24 -8.99
CA LYS A 142 -15.78 -48.55 -8.58
C LYS A 142 -14.37 -48.73 -9.09
N ASP A 143 -13.48 -49.26 -8.25
CA ASP A 143 -12.16 -49.66 -8.73
C ASP A 143 -12.26 -50.89 -9.67
N ALA A 144 -11.11 -51.31 -10.20
CA ALA A 144 -11.02 -52.45 -11.12
C ALA A 144 -11.54 -53.76 -10.50
N GLU A 145 -11.50 -53.86 -9.17
CA GLU A 145 -11.98 -54.98 -8.37
C GLU A 145 -13.47 -54.85 -7.95
N GLY A 146 -14.12 -53.74 -8.31
CA GLY A 146 -15.53 -53.48 -8.02
C GLY A 146 -15.81 -52.89 -6.64
N LYS A 147 -14.77 -52.49 -5.89
CA LYS A 147 -14.87 -51.86 -4.56
C LYS A 147 -15.45 -50.47 -4.70
N THR A 148 -16.16 -50.02 -3.66
CA THR A 148 -16.76 -48.68 -3.60
C THR A 148 -16.17 -47.90 -2.43
N TYR A 149 -16.25 -46.56 -2.49
CA TYR A 149 -15.53 -45.68 -1.58
C TYR A 149 -16.46 -44.65 -0.89
N ASN A 150 -16.00 -44.14 0.25
CA ASN A 150 -16.52 -42.95 0.90
C ASN A 150 -15.41 -41.89 0.94
N SER A 151 -15.75 -40.64 0.69
CA SER A 151 -14.90 -39.47 0.98
C SER A 151 -15.05 -39.09 2.44
N ASN A 152 -13.94 -38.77 3.09
CA ASN A 152 -13.84 -38.45 4.50
C ASN A 152 -13.27 -37.05 4.65
N LYS A 153 -13.92 -36.19 5.43
CA LYS A 153 -13.48 -34.81 5.64
C LYS A 153 -13.32 -34.49 7.12
N VAL A 154 -12.22 -33.82 7.45
CA VAL A 154 -11.91 -33.35 8.81
C VAL A 154 -11.43 -31.90 8.76
N GLU A 155 -11.88 -31.10 9.72
CA GLU A 155 -11.42 -29.74 9.96
C GLU A 155 -10.72 -29.70 11.32
N VAL A 156 -9.43 -29.35 11.33
CA VAL A 156 -8.62 -29.22 12.55
C VAL A 156 -8.46 -27.76 12.90
N SER A 157 -8.62 -27.41 14.18
CA SER A 157 -8.51 -26.05 14.68
C SER A 157 -7.64 -25.92 15.93
N GLY A 158 -7.16 -24.70 16.16
CA GLY A 158 -6.33 -24.35 17.32
C GLY A 158 -4.86 -24.76 17.15
N LEU A 159 -4.37 -24.81 15.91
CA LEU A 159 -2.95 -25.00 15.61
C LEU A 159 -2.18 -23.74 15.97
N LYS A 160 -1.05 -23.92 16.65
CA LYS A 160 -0.15 -22.83 17.02
C LYS A 160 0.76 -22.50 15.86
N GLU A 161 1.03 -21.21 15.65
CA GLU A 161 2.01 -20.73 14.67
C GLU A 161 3.39 -21.36 14.90
N ASN A 162 4.17 -21.57 13.83
CA ASN A 162 5.54 -22.09 13.87
C ASN A 162 5.72 -23.38 14.70
N THR A 163 4.73 -24.28 14.64
CA THR A 163 4.69 -25.50 15.43
C THR A 163 4.56 -26.71 14.52
N THR A 164 5.41 -27.71 14.74
CA THR A 164 5.32 -29.00 14.05
C THR A 164 4.33 -29.91 14.75
N TYR A 165 3.33 -30.31 13.99
CA TYR A 165 2.36 -31.34 14.31
C TYR A 165 2.69 -32.63 13.56
N TYR A 166 2.27 -33.74 14.13
CA TYR A 166 2.21 -35.03 13.45
C TYR A 166 0.76 -35.49 13.41
N TYR A 167 0.31 -35.95 12.25
CA TYR A 167 -1.03 -36.47 12.06
C TYR A 167 -1.00 -37.89 11.48
N SER A 168 -2.03 -38.67 11.76
CA SER A 168 -2.28 -39.98 11.15
C SER A 168 -3.79 -40.12 10.95
N TYR A 169 -4.19 -40.85 9.91
CA TYR A 169 -5.58 -41.01 9.53
C TYR A 169 -5.88 -42.47 9.21
N ASP A 170 -7.13 -42.87 9.46
CA ASP A 170 -7.64 -44.19 9.10
C ASP A 170 -8.04 -44.21 7.63
N ASN A 171 -7.30 -44.94 6.80
CA ASN A 171 -7.54 -45.05 5.35
C ASN A 171 -8.45 -46.24 4.99
N GLY A 172 -9.07 -46.89 5.98
CA GLY A 172 -9.93 -48.06 5.79
C GLY A 172 -9.15 -49.37 5.74
N ASN A 173 -7.82 -49.33 5.68
CA ASN A 173 -6.93 -50.46 5.95
C ASN A 173 -6.18 -50.25 7.29
N GLY A 174 -6.70 -49.34 8.13
CA GLY A 174 -6.13 -48.96 9.42
C GLY A 174 -5.42 -47.60 9.41
N TYR A 175 -4.76 -47.25 10.53
CA TYR A 175 -4.07 -45.98 10.65
C TYR A 175 -2.77 -45.95 9.84
N THR A 176 -2.58 -44.87 9.09
CA THR A 176 -1.33 -44.56 8.39
C THR A 176 -0.18 -44.24 9.35
N ASP A 177 1.05 -44.31 8.86
CA ASP A 177 2.20 -43.81 9.62
C ASP A 177 2.09 -42.29 9.85
N PRO A 178 2.51 -41.76 11.02
CA PRO A 178 2.37 -40.34 11.30
C PRO A 178 3.18 -39.43 10.37
N GLU A 179 2.49 -38.53 9.67
CA GLU A 179 3.06 -37.53 8.77
C GLU A 179 3.24 -36.17 9.45
N ALA A 180 4.29 -35.45 9.08
CA ALA A 180 4.62 -34.16 9.68
C ALA A 180 3.95 -32.99 8.95
N TYR A 181 3.35 -32.08 9.71
CA TYR A 181 2.86 -30.79 9.21
C TYR A 181 3.41 -29.67 10.09
N THR A 182 3.95 -28.60 9.50
CA THR A 182 4.47 -27.46 10.26
C THR A 182 3.78 -26.18 9.85
N THR A 183 2.99 -25.61 10.76
CA THR A 183 2.42 -24.27 10.59
C THR A 183 3.54 -23.25 10.43
N LYS A 184 3.32 -22.22 9.62
CA LYS A 184 4.30 -21.17 9.32
C LYS A 184 3.91 -19.85 9.98
N SER A 185 4.80 -18.88 9.87
CA SER A 185 4.59 -17.51 10.31
C SER A 185 3.47 -16.85 9.49
N THR A 186 2.61 -16.11 10.16
CA THR A 186 1.51 -15.31 9.60
C THR A 186 1.93 -13.87 9.31
N ASN A 187 3.04 -13.41 9.88
CA ASN A 187 3.56 -12.05 9.71
C ASN A 187 4.40 -11.86 8.43
N ASN A 188 5.03 -12.95 7.98
CA ASN A 188 5.83 -13.02 6.78
C ASN A 188 5.75 -14.46 6.29
N PHE A 189 5.04 -14.65 5.20
CA PHE A 189 4.77 -15.95 4.63
C PHE A 189 4.99 -15.91 3.13
N ASN A 190 5.12 -17.10 2.54
CA ASN A 190 5.08 -17.26 1.11
C ASN A 190 4.20 -18.43 0.74
N PHE A 191 3.63 -18.33 -0.46
CA PHE A 191 2.90 -19.40 -1.09
C PHE A 191 3.47 -19.63 -2.49
N VAL A 192 3.33 -20.87 -2.94
CA VAL A 192 3.63 -21.25 -4.33
C VAL A 192 2.37 -21.01 -5.15
N PHE A 193 2.50 -20.36 -6.30
CA PHE A 193 1.41 -20.16 -7.24
C PHE A 193 1.67 -20.95 -8.52
N VAL A 194 0.64 -21.70 -8.94
CA VAL A 194 0.64 -22.63 -10.07
C VAL A 194 -0.72 -22.61 -10.76
N GLY A 195 -0.75 -23.04 -12.02
CA GLY A 195 -1.96 -23.14 -12.82
C GLY A 195 -1.87 -24.36 -13.72
N ASP A 196 -3.00 -25.04 -13.91
CA ASP A 196 -3.15 -26.06 -14.94
C ASP A 196 -2.14 -27.23 -14.83
N PRO A 197 -1.91 -27.85 -13.65
CA PRO A 197 -1.16 -29.10 -13.60
C PRO A 197 -1.72 -30.12 -14.58
N GLN A 198 -3.04 -30.22 -14.68
CA GLN A 198 -3.80 -30.92 -15.71
C GLN A 198 -3.28 -32.34 -15.96
N ILE A 199 -3.23 -33.12 -14.87
CA ILE A 199 -2.70 -34.50 -14.87
C ILE A 199 -3.49 -35.36 -15.86
N GLY A 200 -2.78 -36.02 -16.78
CA GLY A 200 -3.35 -36.86 -17.85
C GLY A 200 -3.47 -36.13 -19.19
N SER A 201 -3.02 -34.88 -19.32
CA SER A 201 -3.06 -34.09 -20.55
C SER A 201 -2.22 -34.67 -21.67
N SER A 202 -1.17 -35.44 -21.37
CA SER A 202 -0.34 -36.10 -22.38
C SER A 202 -0.98 -37.28 -23.11
N ASN A 203 -2.23 -37.65 -22.78
CA ASN A 203 -3.00 -38.60 -23.57
C ASN A 203 -3.85 -37.87 -24.62
N GLU A 204 -3.46 -38.01 -25.89
CA GLU A 204 -4.16 -37.40 -27.04
C GLU A 204 -5.45 -38.13 -27.46
N LEU A 205 -5.62 -39.38 -27.03
CA LEU A 205 -6.80 -40.19 -27.38
C LEU A 205 -8.06 -39.65 -26.66
N LYS A 206 -9.20 -39.70 -27.35
CA LYS A 206 -10.49 -39.18 -26.85
C LYS A 206 -11.62 -40.18 -27.06
N GLY A 207 -12.47 -40.35 -26.03
CA GLY A 207 -13.82 -40.90 -26.15
C GLY A 207 -13.97 -42.36 -26.55
N THR A 208 -12.88 -43.09 -26.80
CA THR A 208 -12.91 -44.51 -27.18
C THR A 208 -12.71 -45.40 -25.96
N ASP A 209 -13.68 -46.27 -25.68
CA ASP A 209 -13.60 -47.27 -24.62
C ASP A 209 -12.77 -48.48 -25.08
N SER A 210 -11.44 -48.38 -24.95
CA SER A 210 -10.51 -49.42 -25.38
C SER A 210 -9.33 -49.58 -24.42
N ALA A 211 -8.73 -50.77 -24.41
CA ALA A 211 -7.50 -51.02 -23.66
C ALA A 211 -6.37 -50.06 -24.07
N GLU A 212 -6.33 -49.65 -25.35
CA GLU A 212 -5.39 -48.65 -25.85
C GLU A 212 -5.55 -47.30 -25.16
N PHE A 213 -6.79 -46.79 -25.04
CA PHE A 213 -7.08 -45.54 -24.34
C PHE A 213 -6.63 -45.62 -22.87
N TYR A 214 -7.01 -46.66 -22.14
CA TYR A 214 -6.68 -46.76 -20.71
C TYR A 214 -5.17 -46.97 -20.47
N ASN A 215 -4.47 -47.69 -21.35
CA ASN A 215 -3.02 -47.83 -21.28
C ASN A 215 -2.34 -46.49 -21.53
N ALA A 216 -2.73 -45.77 -22.59
CA ALA A 216 -2.21 -44.44 -22.90
C ALA A 216 -2.50 -43.44 -21.77
N GLN A 217 -3.71 -43.49 -21.18
CA GLN A 217 -4.08 -42.68 -20.03
C GLN A 217 -3.20 -42.99 -18.82
N SER A 218 -3.00 -44.26 -18.49
CA SER A 218 -2.11 -44.66 -17.39
C SER A 218 -0.66 -44.21 -17.62
N ASP A 219 -0.16 -44.30 -18.85
CA ASP A 219 1.20 -43.87 -19.18
C ASP A 219 1.35 -42.33 -19.13
N ALA A 220 0.36 -41.59 -19.62
CA ALA A 220 0.32 -40.13 -19.53
C ALA A 220 0.30 -39.68 -18.07
N VAL A 221 -0.61 -40.18 -17.25
CA VAL A 221 -0.69 -39.81 -15.83
C VAL A 221 0.60 -40.12 -15.08
N ARG A 222 1.25 -41.26 -15.35
CA ARG A 222 2.54 -41.61 -14.75
C ARG A 222 3.61 -40.57 -15.09
N SER A 223 3.65 -40.12 -16.33
CA SER A 223 4.58 -39.09 -16.80
C SER A 223 4.28 -37.75 -16.13
N ASP A 224 3.04 -37.31 -16.24
CA ASP A 224 2.53 -36.02 -15.75
C ASP A 224 2.73 -35.89 -14.24
N ALA A 225 2.40 -36.92 -13.47
CA ALA A 225 2.59 -36.93 -12.01
C ALA A 225 4.08 -36.83 -11.60
N PHE A 226 4.99 -37.42 -12.38
CA PHE A 226 6.43 -37.29 -12.13
C PHE A 226 6.90 -35.84 -12.35
N ASN A 227 6.47 -35.24 -13.46
CA ASN A 227 6.77 -33.85 -13.81
C ASN A 227 6.17 -32.88 -12.77
N TRP A 228 4.93 -33.12 -12.37
CA TRP A 228 4.23 -32.35 -11.34
C TRP A 228 4.97 -32.37 -10.00
N SER A 229 5.42 -33.55 -9.57
CA SER A 229 6.24 -33.70 -8.36
C SER A 229 7.55 -32.92 -8.48
N ALA A 230 8.22 -32.94 -9.64
CA ALA A 230 9.43 -32.17 -9.86
C ALA A 230 9.19 -30.65 -9.75
N THR A 231 8.13 -30.13 -10.39
CA THR A 231 7.72 -28.72 -10.34
C THR A 231 7.44 -28.26 -8.91
N LEU A 232 6.64 -29.00 -8.15
CA LEU A 232 6.32 -28.67 -6.77
C LEU A 232 7.55 -28.67 -5.86
N ASN A 233 8.42 -29.68 -6.00
CA ASN A 233 9.64 -29.77 -5.20
C ASN A 233 10.58 -28.60 -5.48
N ALA A 234 10.77 -28.23 -6.76
CA ALA A 234 11.55 -27.06 -7.14
C ALA A 234 10.97 -25.76 -6.53
N ALA A 235 9.65 -25.57 -6.65
CA ALA A 235 8.97 -24.41 -6.10
C ALA A 235 9.12 -24.30 -4.58
N VAL A 236 8.94 -25.39 -3.84
CA VAL A 236 9.07 -25.36 -2.39
C VAL A 236 10.53 -25.20 -1.96
N GLU A 237 11.49 -25.78 -2.68
CA GLU A 237 12.92 -25.55 -2.41
C GLU A 237 13.29 -24.07 -2.52
N LYS A 238 12.73 -23.33 -3.50
CA LYS A 238 12.96 -21.88 -3.63
C LYS A 238 12.54 -21.08 -2.40
N THR A 239 11.54 -21.56 -1.67
CA THR A 239 11.12 -20.95 -0.41
C THR A 239 12.04 -21.28 0.77
N GLY A 240 13.05 -22.13 0.56
CA GLY A 240 13.85 -22.74 1.61
C GLY A 240 13.01 -23.70 2.47
N ASN A 241 12.08 -24.43 1.85
CA ASN A 241 11.12 -25.35 2.47
C ASN A 241 10.21 -24.66 3.51
N ARG A 242 9.83 -23.41 3.22
CA ARG A 242 8.99 -22.56 4.09
C ARG A 242 7.68 -22.11 3.44
N ALA A 243 7.36 -22.63 2.26
CA ALA A 243 6.03 -22.51 1.65
C ALA A 243 4.95 -22.82 2.68
N SER A 244 3.97 -21.93 2.77
CA SER A 244 2.86 -22.04 3.72
C SER A 244 1.72 -22.88 3.14
N PHE A 245 1.49 -22.74 1.83
CA PHE A 245 0.51 -23.47 1.03
C PHE A 245 0.82 -23.25 -0.46
N VAL A 246 0.11 -23.97 -1.32
CA VAL A 246 0.04 -23.76 -2.77
C VAL A 246 -1.29 -23.10 -3.10
N VAL A 247 -1.31 -22.15 -4.04
CA VAL A 247 -2.52 -21.66 -4.70
C VAL A 247 -2.51 -22.20 -6.13
N SER A 248 -3.53 -22.96 -6.50
CA SER A 248 -3.72 -23.52 -7.84
C SER A 248 -4.90 -22.84 -8.52
N ALA A 249 -4.67 -22.31 -9.73
CA ALA A 249 -5.68 -21.61 -10.51
C ALA A 249 -6.73 -22.50 -11.20
N GLY A 250 -6.78 -23.81 -10.92
CA GLY A 250 -7.71 -24.74 -11.57
C GLY A 250 -7.01 -25.77 -12.44
N ASP A 251 -7.82 -26.65 -13.01
CA ASP A 251 -7.42 -27.75 -13.88
C ASP A 251 -6.39 -28.67 -13.21
N GLN A 252 -6.75 -29.27 -12.08
CA GLN A 252 -5.85 -30.19 -11.39
C GLN A 252 -5.66 -31.48 -12.19
N ILE A 253 -6.74 -31.96 -12.80
CA ILE A 253 -6.78 -33.16 -13.64
C ILE A 253 -7.23 -32.81 -15.06
N GLN A 254 -7.13 -33.76 -16.00
CA GLN A 254 -7.48 -33.54 -17.40
C GLN A 254 -8.88 -34.05 -17.78
N THR A 255 -9.43 -35.02 -17.07
CA THR A 255 -10.63 -35.75 -17.50
C THR A 255 -11.89 -34.91 -17.42
N THR A 256 -12.49 -34.68 -18.59
CA THR A 256 -13.83 -34.12 -18.79
C THR A 256 -14.75 -35.14 -19.46
N LYS A 257 -16.06 -34.87 -19.53
CA LYS A 257 -17.00 -35.69 -20.29
C LYS A 257 -16.64 -35.79 -21.78
N LYS A 258 -15.97 -34.77 -22.34
CA LYS A 258 -15.54 -34.78 -23.76
C LYS A 258 -14.39 -35.74 -24.01
N LYS A 259 -13.45 -35.85 -23.06
CA LYS A 259 -12.29 -36.75 -23.16
C LYS A 259 -12.65 -38.19 -22.76
N ALA A 260 -13.45 -38.35 -21.71
CA ALA A 260 -13.71 -39.65 -21.10
C ALA A 260 -14.45 -40.63 -22.04
N PRO A 261 -14.06 -41.92 -22.07
CA PRO A 261 -14.85 -42.97 -22.70
C PRO A 261 -16.29 -42.97 -22.18
N ASN A 262 -17.24 -43.23 -23.08
CA ASN A 262 -18.68 -43.21 -22.78
C ASN A 262 -19.19 -41.87 -22.19
N LYS A 263 -18.41 -40.80 -22.28
CA LYS A 263 -18.66 -39.49 -21.64
C LYS A 263 -18.82 -39.56 -20.12
N ASN A 264 -18.21 -40.56 -19.47
CA ASN A 264 -18.24 -40.71 -18.03
C ASN A 264 -17.00 -40.08 -17.38
N ALA A 265 -17.09 -38.80 -17.01
CA ALA A 265 -16.00 -38.07 -16.35
C ALA A 265 -15.68 -38.56 -14.93
N ALA A 266 -16.56 -39.37 -14.33
CA ALA A 266 -16.35 -39.89 -12.99
C ALA A 266 -15.10 -40.78 -12.91
N ASN A 267 -14.76 -41.51 -13.99
CA ASN A 267 -13.58 -42.39 -14.08
C ASN A 267 -12.24 -41.61 -14.18
N SER A 268 -11.96 -40.76 -13.19
CA SER A 268 -10.85 -39.81 -13.14
C SER A 268 -9.89 -40.08 -11.98
N GLU A 269 -10.17 -41.07 -11.14
CA GLU A 269 -9.42 -41.35 -9.91
C GLU A 269 -7.94 -41.65 -10.15
N ILE A 270 -7.57 -42.20 -11.31
CA ILE A 270 -6.16 -42.37 -11.69
C ILE A 270 -5.42 -41.03 -11.79
N GLU A 271 -6.08 -39.98 -12.29
CA GLU A 271 -5.50 -38.64 -12.41
C GLU A 271 -5.37 -37.97 -11.03
N TYR A 272 -6.37 -38.13 -10.14
CA TYR A 272 -6.26 -37.67 -8.74
C TYR A 272 -5.17 -38.42 -7.96
N ALA A 273 -5.06 -39.74 -8.16
CA ALA A 273 -3.99 -40.53 -7.57
C ALA A 273 -2.61 -40.06 -8.06
N GLY A 274 -2.49 -39.64 -9.32
CA GLY A 274 -1.29 -38.99 -9.86
C GLY A 274 -1.04 -37.60 -9.25
N TYR A 275 -2.09 -36.75 -9.19
CA TYR A 275 -2.02 -35.40 -8.66
C TYR A 275 -1.58 -35.33 -7.20
N LEU A 276 -2.12 -36.22 -6.35
CA LEU A 276 -1.86 -36.29 -4.91
C LEU A 276 -0.61 -37.08 -4.54
N SER A 277 0.00 -37.80 -5.50
CA SER A 277 1.20 -38.61 -5.27
C SER A 277 2.46 -37.89 -4.80
N PRO A 278 2.68 -36.57 -5.05
CA PRO A 278 3.83 -35.88 -4.50
C PRO A 278 3.78 -35.83 -2.96
N ASP A 279 4.76 -36.47 -2.31
CA ASP A 279 4.87 -36.55 -0.84
C ASP A 279 4.80 -35.17 -0.15
N ILE A 280 5.24 -34.12 -0.83
CA ILE A 280 5.19 -32.75 -0.31
C ILE A 280 3.76 -32.29 0.01
N LEU A 281 2.75 -32.78 -0.72
CA LEU A 281 1.34 -32.45 -0.52
C LEU A 281 0.76 -33.05 0.76
N LYS A 282 1.39 -34.08 1.34
CA LYS A 282 1.06 -34.57 2.69
C LYS A 282 1.40 -33.55 3.79
N SER A 283 2.22 -32.55 3.49
CA SER A 283 2.65 -31.53 4.46
C SER A 283 2.42 -30.09 4.01
N LEU A 284 1.90 -29.90 2.79
CA LEU A 284 1.71 -28.61 2.16
C LEU A 284 0.25 -28.49 1.67
N PRO A 285 -0.56 -27.62 2.29
CA PRO A 285 -1.95 -27.44 1.88
C PRO A 285 -2.04 -26.81 0.49
N VAL A 286 -3.07 -27.16 -0.27
CA VAL A 286 -3.35 -26.59 -1.60
C VAL A 286 -4.72 -25.90 -1.57
N ALA A 287 -4.77 -24.64 -1.96
CA ALA A 287 -6.00 -23.92 -2.26
C ALA A 287 -6.25 -24.00 -3.78
N THR A 288 -7.25 -24.76 -4.19
CA THR A 288 -7.62 -25.00 -5.59
C THR A 288 -8.77 -24.10 -6.03
N SER A 289 -8.68 -23.43 -7.17
CA SER A 289 -9.87 -22.97 -7.92
C SER A 289 -10.41 -24.11 -8.77
N VAL A 290 -11.64 -23.97 -9.26
CA VAL A 290 -12.25 -24.90 -10.22
C VAL A 290 -11.94 -24.39 -11.62
N GLY A 291 -11.31 -25.23 -12.45
CA GLY A 291 -11.11 -24.97 -13.87
C GLY A 291 -12.11 -25.71 -14.75
N ASN A 292 -12.03 -25.50 -16.07
CA ASN A 292 -12.96 -26.12 -17.01
C ASN A 292 -12.78 -27.65 -17.11
N HIS A 293 -11.64 -28.19 -16.68
CA HIS A 293 -11.42 -29.63 -16.57
C HIS A 293 -11.88 -30.24 -15.24
N ASP A 294 -12.16 -29.40 -14.25
CA ASP A 294 -12.75 -29.83 -12.97
C ASP A 294 -14.29 -29.71 -13.00
N ALA A 295 -14.82 -28.77 -13.79
CA ALA A 295 -16.21 -28.28 -13.74
C ALA A 295 -17.31 -29.35 -13.86
N ASP A 296 -17.10 -30.38 -14.68
CA ASP A 296 -18.09 -31.41 -14.96
C ASP A 296 -17.83 -32.74 -14.21
N ASN A 297 -16.92 -32.71 -13.22
CA ASN A 297 -16.46 -33.86 -12.48
C ASN A 297 -16.65 -33.71 -10.96
N ALA A 298 -17.69 -34.35 -10.42
CA ALA A 298 -18.03 -34.31 -8.99
C ALA A 298 -16.90 -34.79 -8.06
N ASN A 299 -15.92 -35.58 -8.56
CA ASN A 299 -14.82 -36.11 -7.75
C ASN A 299 -13.92 -35.01 -7.19
N TYR A 300 -13.89 -33.84 -7.81
CA TYR A 300 -13.26 -32.65 -7.25
C TYR A 300 -13.71 -32.41 -5.80
N THR A 301 -15.02 -32.46 -5.56
CA THR A 301 -15.58 -32.20 -4.23
C THR A 301 -15.29 -33.30 -3.23
N TYR A 302 -14.97 -34.51 -3.69
CA TYR A 302 -14.60 -35.62 -2.81
C TYR A 302 -13.13 -35.54 -2.38
N HIS A 303 -12.27 -34.98 -3.23
CA HIS A 303 -10.83 -34.85 -2.98
C HIS A 303 -10.44 -33.59 -2.22
N PHE A 304 -11.23 -32.52 -2.21
CA PHE A 304 -10.87 -31.27 -1.53
C PHE A 304 -11.87 -30.86 -0.43
N ASN A 305 -11.36 -30.34 0.68
CA ASN A 305 -12.17 -29.83 1.80
C ASN A 305 -11.99 -28.31 1.98
N THR A 306 -12.57 -27.52 1.08
CA THR A 306 -12.39 -26.07 1.06
C THR A 306 -13.08 -25.37 2.24
N PRO A 307 -12.48 -24.32 2.84
CA PRO A 307 -13.05 -23.59 3.96
C PRO A 307 -14.02 -22.49 3.51
N ASN A 308 -15.01 -22.16 4.35
CA ASN A 308 -15.98 -21.08 4.10
C ASN A 308 -16.67 -21.14 2.72
N SER A 309 -16.91 -22.33 2.21
CA SER A 309 -17.53 -22.54 0.89
C SER A 309 -18.97 -22.01 0.84
N SER A 310 -19.35 -21.52 -0.34
CA SER A 310 -20.63 -20.91 -0.64
C SER A 310 -21.33 -21.67 -1.77
N GLU A 311 -22.66 -21.56 -1.83
CA GLU A 311 -23.44 -21.97 -3.00
C GLU A 311 -23.46 -20.87 -4.10
N LEU A 312 -22.98 -19.66 -3.77
CA LEU A 312 -22.82 -18.58 -4.76
C LEU A 312 -21.69 -18.94 -5.74
N GLY A 313 -21.92 -18.74 -7.03
CA GLY A 313 -20.97 -19.12 -8.08
C GLY A 313 -20.93 -20.65 -8.31
N SER A 314 -21.93 -21.39 -7.82
CA SER A 314 -21.99 -22.83 -7.97
C SER A 314 -22.51 -23.21 -9.34
N ASN A 315 -21.76 -24.07 -10.05
CA ASN A 315 -22.22 -24.66 -11.30
C ASN A 315 -23.15 -25.89 -11.09
N GLY A 316 -23.52 -26.18 -9.84
CA GLY A 316 -24.39 -27.30 -9.45
C GLY A 316 -23.72 -28.68 -9.44
N ILE A 317 -22.42 -28.77 -9.77
CA ILE A 317 -21.66 -30.04 -9.80
C ILE A 317 -20.53 -30.03 -8.78
N VAL A 318 -19.64 -29.03 -8.83
CA VAL A 318 -18.40 -29.00 -8.04
C VAL A 318 -18.36 -27.95 -6.93
N GLY A 319 -19.50 -27.32 -6.64
CA GLY A 319 -19.65 -26.28 -5.62
C GLY A 319 -19.37 -24.87 -6.14
N GLY A 320 -19.53 -23.87 -5.27
CA GLY A 320 -19.32 -22.46 -5.58
C GLY A 320 -18.05 -21.86 -4.99
N ASP A 321 -18.07 -20.55 -4.83
CA ASP A 321 -16.94 -19.75 -4.36
C ASP A 321 -16.58 -20.05 -2.89
N TYR A 322 -15.31 -19.87 -2.52
CA TYR A 322 -14.86 -20.01 -1.14
C TYR A 322 -13.70 -19.06 -0.79
N TYR A 323 -13.46 -18.83 0.51
CA TYR A 323 -12.40 -17.92 0.95
C TYR A 323 -11.68 -18.43 2.19
N PHE A 324 -10.46 -17.95 2.40
CA PHE A 324 -9.73 -18.13 3.65
C PHE A 324 -8.83 -16.94 3.95
N THR A 325 -8.35 -16.88 5.19
CA THR A 325 -7.37 -15.87 5.59
C THR A 325 -6.05 -16.51 6.00
N TYR A 326 -4.95 -15.88 5.61
CA TYR A 326 -3.62 -16.24 6.09
C TYR A 326 -2.86 -14.98 6.49
N GLY A 327 -2.63 -14.82 7.79
CA GLY A 327 -2.07 -13.58 8.33
C GLY A 327 -2.96 -12.37 8.04
N ASN A 328 -2.41 -11.39 7.31
CA ASN A 328 -3.12 -10.16 6.93
C ASN A 328 -3.66 -10.18 5.49
N ALA A 329 -3.75 -11.36 4.87
CA ALA A 329 -4.24 -11.54 3.52
C ALA A 329 -5.55 -12.35 3.49
N LEU A 330 -6.50 -11.87 2.70
CA LEU A 330 -7.73 -12.56 2.32
C LEU A 330 -7.53 -13.18 0.93
N PHE A 331 -7.78 -14.48 0.81
CA PHE A 331 -7.79 -15.23 -0.44
C PHE A 331 -9.23 -15.57 -0.79
N MET A 332 -9.68 -15.21 -1.99
CA MET A 332 -11.02 -15.48 -2.51
C MET A 332 -10.90 -16.31 -3.78
N MET A 333 -11.46 -17.50 -3.77
CA MET A 333 -11.35 -18.49 -4.83
C MET A 333 -12.71 -18.55 -5.53
N LEU A 334 -12.75 -18.09 -6.78
CA LEU A 334 -14.00 -18.00 -7.54
C LEU A 334 -14.13 -19.17 -8.51
N ASN A 335 -15.31 -19.77 -8.56
CA ASN A 335 -15.65 -20.76 -9.57
C ASN A 335 -16.29 -20.08 -10.79
N THR A 336 -15.45 -19.56 -11.68
CA THR A 336 -15.90 -18.87 -12.89
C THR A 336 -16.40 -19.80 -14.01
N GLN A 337 -16.54 -21.09 -13.72
CA GLN A 337 -17.27 -22.01 -14.61
C GLN A 337 -18.78 -21.82 -14.48
N ASP A 338 -19.22 -21.16 -13.42
CA ASP A 338 -20.47 -20.41 -13.41
C ASP A 338 -20.22 -18.97 -13.88
N THR A 339 -21.02 -18.47 -14.81
CA THR A 339 -20.84 -17.12 -15.37
C THR A 339 -21.73 -16.08 -14.68
N ASN A 340 -22.36 -16.44 -13.55
CA ASN A 340 -23.21 -15.55 -12.78
C ASN A 340 -22.40 -14.55 -11.95
N VAL A 341 -21.93 -13.50 -12.61
CA VAL A 341 -21.12 -12.43 -12.01
C VAL A 341 -21.79 -11.71 -10.83
N ALA A 342 -23.12 -11.75 -10.73
CA ALA A 342 -23.84 -11.15 -9.60
C ALA A 342 -23.66 -11.97 -8.31
N GLU A 343 -23.57 -13.29 -8.42
CA GLU A 343 -23.29 -14.16 -7.28
C GLU A 343 -21.84 -14.02 -6.81
N HIS A 344 -20.88 -14.00 -7.75
CA HIS A 344 -19.48 -13.71 -7.43
C HIS A 344 -19.33 -12.35 -6.74
N LYS A 345 -20.02 -11.31 -7.22
CA LYS A 345 -20.06 -10.01 -6.56
C LYS A 345 -20.53 -10.11 -5.11
N GLN A 346 -21.68 -10.76 -4.89
CA GLN A 346 -22.25 -10.92 -3.54
C GLN A 346 -21.28 -11.68 -2.62
N PHE A 347 -20.62 -12.70 -3.15
CA PHE A 347 -19.61 -13.46 -2.43
C PHE A 347 -18.40 -12.59 -2.03
N ILE A 348 -17.82 -11.84 -2.97
CA ILE A 348 -16.67 -10.95 -2.73
C ILE A 348 -17.02 -9.91 -1.67
N GLU A 349 -18.17 -9.23 -1.80
CA GLU A 349 -18.61 -8.20 -0.85
C GLU A 349 -18.76 -8.79 0.56
N LYS A 350 -19.30 -10.01 0.67
CA LYS A 350 -19.42 -10.71 1.96
C LYS A 350 -18.05 -11.04 2.54
N ALA A 351 -17.17 -11.68 1.77
CA ALA A 351 -15.84 -12.09 2.24
C ALA A 351 -15.00 -10.88 2.69
N VAL A 352 -15.08 -9.76 1.96
CA VAL A 352 -14.39 -8.52 2.30
C VAL A 352 -14.99 -7.86 3.54
N ALA A 353 -16.32 -7.83 3.68
CA ALA A 353 -16.97 -7.27 4.86
C ALA A 353 -16.63 -8.05 6.13
N GLU A 354 -16.55 -9.38 6.06
CA GLU A 354 -16.18 -10.27 7.17
C GLU A 354 -14.68 -10.15 7.53
N ASN A 355 -13.83 -9.70 6.60
CA ASN A 355 -12.37 -9.67 6.74
C ASN A 355 -11.75 -8.28 6.47
N LYS A 356 -12.45 -7.20 6.88
CA LYS A 356 -12.06 -5.80 6.61
C LYS A 356 -10.65 -5.39 7.08
N ASP A 357 -10.10 -6.11 8.06
CA ASP A 357 -8.77 -5.84 8.63
C ASP A 357 -7.63 -6.47 7.80
N CYS A 358 -7.96 -7.36 6.85
CA CYS A 358 -6.99 -7.88 5.89
C CYS A 358 -6.52 -6.73 4.98
N LYS A 359 -5.20 -6.58 4.89
CA LYS A 359 -4.57 -5.53 4.09
C LYS A 359 -4.36 -5.96 2.64
N TRP A 360 -4.14 -7.26 2.42
CA TRP A 360 -3.99 -7.86 1.10
C TRP A 360 -5.28 -8.58 0.73
N ARG A 361 -5.76 -8.38 -0.49
CA ARG A 361 -6.91 -9.08 -1.04
C ARG A 361 -6.50 -9.71 -2.36
N ILE A 362 -6.52 -11.04 -2.39
CA ILE A 362 -6.05 -11.84 -3.52
C ILE A 362 -7.24 -12.65 -4.01
N VAL A 363 -7.57 -12.53 -5.28
CA VAL A 363 -8.57 -13.34 -5.95
C VAL A 363 -7.85 -14.40 -6.78
N THR A 364 -8.38 -15.61 -6.84
CA THR A 364 -7.97 -16.63 -7.79
C THR A 364 -9.19 -17.15 -8.52
N LEU A 365 -9.10 -17.19 -9.84
CA LEU A 365 -10.13 -17.69 -10.74
C LEU A 365 -9.43 -18.39 -11.91
N HIS A 366 -10.13 -19.24 -12.65
CA HIS A 366 -9.46 -20.04 -13.67
C HIS A 366 -9.16 -19.26 -14.94
N GLN A 367 -10.18 -18.61 -15.50
CA GLN A 367 -10.16 -17.96 -16.80
C GLN A 367 -9.13 -16.82 -16.90
N ASP A 368 -8.35 -16.76 -17.98
CA ASP A 368 -7.32 -15.74 -18.16
C ASP A 368 -7.86 -14.38 -18.62
N ILE A 369 -8.52 -13.69 -17.70
CA ILE A 369 -9.20 -12.41 -17.97
C ILE A 369 -8.26 -11.25 -18.27
N TYR A 370 -6.92 -11.36 -18.18
CA TYR A 370 -5.99 -10.29 -18.59
C TYR A 370 -4.68 -10.89 -19.15
N GLY A 371 -4.84 -11.92 -19.97
CA GLY A 371 -3.78 -12.74 -20.53
C GLY A 371 -3.13 -12.26 -21.83
N SER A 372 -2.32 -13.14 -22.40
CA SER A 372 -1.63 -12.89 -23.66
C SER A 372 -1.40 -14.14 -24.52
N ALA A 373 -2.19 -15.20 -24.30
CA ALA A 373 -2.20 -16.41 -25.13
C ALA A 373 -3.58 -16.57 -25.80
N GLU A 374 -3.79 -17.74 -26.42
CA GLU A 374 -4.88 -18.06 -27.33
C GLU A 374 -6.27 -17.68 -26.78
N HIS A 375 -6.61 -18.05 -25.54
CA HIS A 375 -7.97 -17.89 -25.01
C HIS A 375 -8.21 -16.50 -24.38
N SER A 376 -7.18 -15.81 -23.90
CA SER A 376 -7.36 -14.51 -23.22
C SER A 376 -8.07 -13.40 -24.03
N ASN A 377 -8.11 -13.55 -25.36
CA ASN A 377 -8.78 -12.63 -26.27
C ASN A 377 -10.15 -13.14 -26.75
N GLU A 378 -10.59 -14.33 -26.35
CA GLU A 378 -11.92 -14.82 -26.71
C GLU A 378 -13.01 -13.88 -26.17
N PRO A 379 -14.07 -13.59 -26.96
CA PRO A 379 -15.16 -12.75 -26.52
C PRO A 379 -15.79 -13.19 -25.19
N GLU A 380 -15.97 -14.49 -24.92
CA GLU A 380 -16.46 -14.93 -23.60
C GLU A 380 -15.56 -14.49 -22.42
N ILE A 381 -14.24 -14.57 -22.60
CA ILE A 381 -13.24 -14.23 -21.57
C ILE A 381 -13.16 -12.71 -21.38
N THR A 382 -13.18 -11.94 -22.48
CA THR A 382 -13.20 -10.47 -22.40
C THR A 382 -14.53 -9.94 -21.85
N ASN A 383 -15.66 -10.61 -22.12
CA ASN A 383 -16.93 -10.30 -21.49
C ASN A 383 -16.85 -10.49 -19.96
N LEU A 384 -16.29 -11.62 -19.52
CA LEU A 384 -16.10 -11.92 -18.11
C LEU A 384 -15.17 -10.90 -17.43
N ARG A 385 -14.06 -10.54 -18.07
CA ARG A 385 -13.14 -9.46 -17.65
C ARG A 385 -13.88 -8.18 -17.31
N TYR A 386 -14.66 -7.65 -18.26
CA TYR A 386 -15.35 -6.37 -18.07
C TYR A 386 -16.49 -6.45 -17.05
N ALA A 387 -17.06 -7.64 -16.83
CA ALA A 387 -18.11 -7.85 -15.85
C ALA A 387 -17.58 -7.97 -14.42
N LEU A 388 -16.46 -8.66 -14.20
CA LEU A 388 -15.91 -8.90 -12.86
C LEU A 388 -15.02 -7.76 -12.35
N THR A 389 -14.23 -7.13 -13.23
CA THR A 389 -13.22 -6.14 -12.83
C THR A 389 -13.78 -4.98 -11.98
N PRO A 390 -14.96 -4.39 -12.29
CA PRO A 390 -15.54 -3.35 -11.45
C PRO A 390 -15.78 -3.80 -10.00
N TYR A 391 -16.15 -5.07 -9.78
CA TYR A 391 -16.39 -5.61 -8.45
C TYR A 391 -15.09 -5.87 -7.69
N PHE A 392 -14.02 -6.23 -8.39
CA PHE A 392 -12.69 -6.32 -7.79
C PHE A 392 -12.19 -4.96 -7.31
N GLU A 393 -12.41 -3.90 -8.11
CA GLU A 393 -12.00 -2.53 -7.78
C GLU A 393 -12.81 -1.94 -6.63
N GLU A 394 -14.13 -2.10 -6.65
CA GLU A 394 -15.03 -1.65 -5.57
C GLU A 394 -14.66 -2.27 -4.21
N ASN A 395 -13.99 -3.43 -4.23
CA ASN A 395 -13.58 -4.19 -3.05
C ASN A 395 -12.07 -4.14 -2.77
N ASP A 396 -11.33 -3.19 -3.35
CA ASP A 396 -9.87 -3.00 -3.26
C ASP A 396 -9.05 -4.32 -3.38
N VAL A 397 -9.39 -5.17 -4.36
CA VAL A 397 -8.55 -6.33 -4.71
C VAL A 397 -7.17 -5.86 -5.16
N ASP A 398 -6.12 -6.59 -4.81
CA ASP A 398 -4.73 -6.23 -5.15
C ASP A 398 -4.17 -7.04 -6.31
N VAL A 399 -4.48 -8.33 -6.29
CA VAL A 399 -3.93 -9.32 -7.20
C VAL A 399 -5.03 -10.29 -7.58
N VAL A 400 -5.15 -10.53 -8.88
CA VAL A 400 -5.97 -11.60 -9.45
C VAL A 400 -5.02 -12.59 -10.09
N LEU A 401 -5.16 -13.85 -9.70
CA LEU A 401 -4.33 -14.97 -10.12
C LEU A 401 -5.16 -15.90 -11.01
N THR A 402 -4.67 -16.20 -12.21
CA THR A 402 -5.37 -16.96 -13.26
C THR A 402 -4.55 -18.15 -13.78
N GLY A 403 -5.20 -19.05 -14.49
CA GLY A 403 -4.59 -20.16 -15.23
C GLY A 403 -5.17 -20.18 -16.64
N HIS A 404 -5.60 -21.34 -17.12
CA HIS A 404 -6.33 -21.56 -18.37
C HIS A 404 -5.52 -21.35 -19.64
N ASP A 405 -4.92 -20.17 -19.81
CA ASP A 405 -3.92 -19.95 -20.85
C ASP A 405 -2.63 -20.60 -20.37
N HIS A 406 -2.24 -21.73 -20.98
CA HIS A 406 -1.01 -22.45 -20.67
C HIS A 406 0.24 -21.66 -21.15
N ALA A 407 0.37 -20.41 -20.73
CA ALA A 407 1.45 -19.47 -20.94
C ALA A 407 1.54 -18.49 -19.76
N TYR A 408 2.76 -18.09 -19.39
CA TYR A 408 2.93 -17.10 -18.32
C TYR A 408 2.58 -15.71 -18.85
N SER A 409 1.80 -14.96 -18.07
CA SER A 409 1.55 -13.54 -18.32
C SER A 409 1.47 -12.74 -17.01
N ARG A 410 1.92 -11.49 -17.06
CA ARG A 410 1.75 -10.53 -15.96
C ARG A 410 1.42 -9.15 -16.50
N SER A 411 0.32 -8.59 -16.02
CA SER A 411 -0.11 -7.25 -16.40
C SER A 411 0.74 -6.15 -15.74
N LYS A 412 0.54 -4.91 -16.19
CA LYS A 412 0.80 -3.69 -15.40
C LYS A 412 -0.28 -3.57 -14.31
N MET A 413 -0.19 -2.57 -13.43
CA MET A 413 -1.31 -2.26 -12.53
C MET A 413 -2.47 -1.69 -13.34
N MET A 414 -3.68 -2.21 -13.12
CA MET A 414 -4.85 -1.91 -13.95
C MET A 414 -5.99 -1.32 -13.11
N LEU A 415 -6.58 -0.21 -13.57
CA LEU A 415 -7.84 0.38 -13.08
C LEU A 415 -9.05 -0.07 -13.93
N GLY A 416 -8.92 -1.24 -14.58
CA GLY A 416 -10.01 -1.85 -15.34
C GLY A 416 -10.39 -1.11 -16.61
N GLY A 417 -10.94 -1.85 -17.57
CA GLY A 417 -11.41 -1.29 -18.83
C GLY A 417 -12.93 -1.11 -18.86
N LYS A 418 -13.40 -0.41 -19.91
CA LYS A 418 -14.83 -0.37 -20.25
C LYS A 418 -15.02 -1.08 -21.56
N GLN A 419 -15.92 -2.05 -21.56
CA GLN A 419 -16.28 -2.76 -22.78
C GLN A 419 -16.78 -1.77 -23.85
N SER A 420 -16.19 -1.84 -25.03
CA SER A 420 -16.64 -1.06 -26.19
C SER A 420 -17.82 -1.76 -26.90
N GLU A 421 -18.62 -1.00 -27.65
CA GLU A 421 -19.67 -1.60 -28.50
C GLU A 421 -19.08 -2.55 -29.56
N THR A 422 -17.84 -2.29 -30.02
CA THR A 422 -17.12 -3.20 -30.93
C THR A 422 -16.81 -4.53 -30.25
N ALA A 423 -16.26 -4.50 -29.04
CA ALA A 423 -15.96 -5.70 -28.25
C ALA A 423 -17.25 -6.50 -27.96
N LYS A 424 -18.31 -5.80 -27.55
CA LYS A 424 -19.59 -6.40 -27.19
C LYS A 424 -20.33 -7.07 -28.35
N ALA A 425 -20.09 -6.62 -29.58
CA ALA A 425 -20.77 -7.11 -30.78
C ALA A 425 -20.00 -8.21 -31.53
N TYR A 426 -18.80 -8.58 -31.07
CA TYR A 426 -17.99 -9.64 -31.67
C TYR A 426 -18.26 -10.97 -30.97
N THR A 427 -18.33 -12.08 -31.72
CA THR A 427 -18.74 -13.40 -31.18
C THR A 427 -17.62 -14.43 -31.27
N ASP A 428 -17.66 -15.45 -30.41
CA ASP A 428 -16.63 -16.50 -30.37
C ASP A 428 -16.50 -17.22 -31.73
N ASP A 429 -17.61 -17.53 -32.40
CA ASP A 429 -17.62 -18.13 -33.75
C ASP A 429 -16.85 -17.29 -34.79
N GLU A 430 -16.85 -15.95 -34.67
CA GLU A 430 -16.10 -15.06 -35.57
C GLU A 430 -14.63 -14.96 -35.16
N PHE A 431 -14.34 -15.11 -33.87
CA PHE A 431 -13.00 -15.04 -33.30
C PHE A 431 -12.19 -16.28 -33.68
N ASP A 432 -12.72 -17.48 -33.49
CA ASP A 432 -12.00 -18.75 -33.70
C ASP A 432 -11.45 -18.86 -35.13
N GLU A 433 -12.27 -18.54 -36.14
CA GLU A 433 -11.87 -18.60 -37.55
C GLU A 433 -10.71 -17.62 -37.85
N GLN A 434 -10.68 -16.47 -37.19
CA GLN A 434 -9.68 -15.43 -37.44
C GLN A 434 -8.43 -15.65 -36.60
N LEU A 435 -8.55 -16.17 -35.39
CA LEU A 435 -7.43 -16.55 -34.54
C LEU A 435 -6.60 -17.65 -35.22
N ASP A 436 -7.25 -18.69 -35.75
CA ASP A 436 -6.57 -19.78 -36.48
C ASP A 436 -5.74 -19.21 -37.65
N LYS A 437 -6.31 -18.30 -38.45
CA LYS A 437 -5.59 -17.60 -39.52
C LYS A 437 -4.47 -16.70 -39.03
N ASP A 438 -4.67 -15.97 -37.92
CA ASP A 438 -3.69 -15.04 -37.37
C ASP A 438 -2.49 -15.77 -36.74
N LEU A 439 -2.70 -16.99 -36.23
CA LEU A 439 -1.66 -17.87 -35.71
C LEU A 439 -1.02 -18.77 -36.78
N ASP A 440 -1.73 -19.10 -37.87
CA ASP A 440 -1.38 -20.10 -38.90
C ASP A 440 0.12 -20.10 -39.29
N TYR A 441 0.89 -20.92 -38.60
CA TYR A 441 2.31 -21.11 -38.86
C TYR A 441 2.54 -22.50 -39.45
N SER A 442 3.06 -22.53 -40.67
CA SER A 442 3.29 -23.76 -41.45
C SER A 442 4.62 -24.46 -41.15
N GLY A 443 5.25 -24.22 -39.99
CA GLY A 443 6.53 -24.83 -39.62
C GLY A 443 6.44 -25.72 -38.37
N ASP A 444 7.32 -26.73 -38.29
CA ASP A 444 7.35 -27.73 -37.22
C ASP A 444 7.99 -27.24 -35.89
N GLN A 445 8.30 -25.94 -35.77
CA GLN A 445 9.00 -25.36 -34.60
C GLN A 445 8.06 -24.49 -33.77
N THR A 446 8.12 -24.61 -32.44
CA THR A 446 7.45 -23.69 -31.51
C THR A 446 7.97 -22.27 -31.72
N LEU A 447 7.06 -21.31 -31.90
CA LEU A 447 7.41 -19.92 -32.11
C LEU A 447 7.22 -19.12 -30.81
N PHE A 448 8.33 -18.74 -30.19
CA PHE A 448 8.33 -17.84 -29.02
C PHE A 448 7.90 -16.40 -29.35
N VAL A 449 7.65 -16.11 -30.64
CA VAL A 449 7.04 -14.87 -31.17
C VAL A 449 6.12 -15.28 -32.32
N ALA A 450 4.80 -15.19 -32.14
CA ALA A 450 3.85 -15.58 -33.18
C ALA A 450 3.95 -14.70 -34.44
N PRO A 451 3.76 -15.29 -35.64
CA PRO A 451 3.80 -14.57 -36.90
C PRO A 451 2.51 -13.73 -37.03
N GLY A 452 2.63 -12.43 -37.29
CA GLY A 452 1.44 -11.58 -37.54
C GLY A 452 0.89 -11.81 -38.94
N ASN A 453 0.16 -12.91 -39.13
CA ASN A 453 -0.29 -13.35 -40.46
C ASN A 453 -1.38 -12.44 -41.04
N ILE A 454 -2.34 -11.99 -40.22
CA ILE A 454 -3.30 -10.98 -40.63
C ILE A 454 -2.60 -9.62 -40.58
N LYS A 455 -2.52 -8.91 -41.71
CA LYS A 455 -1.85 -7.61 -41.79
C LYS A 455 -2.77 -6.47 -41.36
N ASP A 456 -2.20 -5.45 -40.74
CA ASP A 456 -2.94 -4.25 -40.32
C ASP A 456 -3.59 -3.48 -41.50
N ASP A 457 -3.11 -3.68 -42.73
CA ASP A 457 -3.62 -3.07 -43.96
C ASP A 457 -4.52 -4.01 -44.80
N THR A 458 -5.02 -5.10 -44.21
CA THR A 458 -5.93 -6.03 -44.89
C THR A 458 -7.19 -5.34 -45.42
N THR A 459 -7.65 -5.84 -46.57
CA THR A 459 -8.92 -5.43 -47.20
C THR A 459 -10.05 -6.44 -46.98
N ASP A 460 -9.76 -7.58 -46.33
CA ASP A 460 -10.80 -8.56 -46.01
C ASP A 460 -11.72 -8.04 -44.89
N PRO A 461 -13.05 -7.99 -45.10
CA PRO A 461 -13.96 -7.43 -44.09
C PRO A 461 -13.98 -8.18 -42.76
N ALA A 462 -13.79 -9.51 -42.75
CA ALA A 462 -13.79 -10.30 -41.53
C ALA A 462 -12.49 -10.06 -40.74
N GLU A 463 -11.35 -10.01 -41.42
CA GLU A 463 -10.07 -9.65 -40.82
C GLU A 463 -10.08 -8.22 -40.26
N GLN A 464 -10.67 -7.26 -41.00
CA GLN A 464 -10.85 -5.88 -40.49
C GLN A 464 -11.70 -5.83 -39.22
N LYS A 465 -12.76 -6.65 -39.15
CA LYS A 465 -13.62 -6.76 -37.95
C LYS A 465 -12.83 -7.34 -36.77
N TYR A 466 -12.04 -8.39 -37.00
CA TYR A 466 -11.15 -8.99 -36.00
C TYR A 466 -10.10 -8.00 -35.47
N LEU A 467 -9.41 -7.27 -36.36
CA LEU A 467 -8.43 -6.27 -35.95
C LEU A 467 -9.08 -5.11 -35.17
N ALA A 468 -10.29 -4.70 -35.56
CA ALA A 468 -11.05 -3.71 -34.81
C ALA A 468 -11.43 -4.23 -33.41
N TYR A 469 -11.83 -5.49 -33.30
CA TYR A 469 -12.08 -6.17 -32.03
C TYR A 469 -10.83 -6.19 -31.15
N LEU A 470 -9.71 -6.73 -31.63
CA LEU A 470 -8.45 -6.80 -30.90
C LEU A 470 -7.99 -5.41 -30.42
N LYS A 471 -8.05 -4.41 -31.29
CA LYS A 471 -7.71 -3.02 -30.93
C LYS A 471 -8.61 -2.48 -29.81
N SER A 472 -9.88 -2.87 -29.79
CA SER A 472 -10.85 -2.40 -28.81
C SER A 472 -10.63 -2.97 -27.41
N ILE A 473 -9.98 -4.15 -27.30
CA ILE A 473 -9.69 -4.84 -26.04
C ILE A 473 -8.24 -4.63 -25.56
N MET A 474 -7.47 -3.75 -26.22
CA MET A 474 -6.11 -3.39 -25.79
C MET A 474 -6.08 -2.68 -24.44
N ASP A 475 -7.19 -2.07 -24.00
CA ASP A 475 -7.37 -1.47 -22.68
C ASP A 475 -6.29 -0.46 -22.24
N ASP A 476 -5.72 0.31 -23.18
CA ASP A 476 -4.66 1.30 -22.89
C ASP A 476 -5.04 2.29 -21.78
N SER A 477 -6.31 2.72 -21.76
CA SER A 477 -6.80 3.67 -20.75
C SER A 477 -7.00 3.05 -19.36
N ALA A 478 -7.00 1.72 -19.26
CA ALA A 478 -7.11 0.99 -18.00
C ALA A 478 -5.76 0.89 -17.27
N VAL A 479 -4.63 1.13 -17.96
CA VAL A 479 -3.30 1.05 -17.34
C VAL A 479 -3.11 2.19 -16.35
N GLU A 480 -2.88 1.84 -15.08
CA GLU A 480 -2.66 2.82 -14.02
C GLU A 480 -1.31 3.52 -14.18
N ALA A 481 -1.30 4.85 -14.05
CA ALA A 481 -0.08 5.61 -13.89
C ALA A 481 0.46 5.50 -12.45
N VAL A 482 1.39 4.59 -12.21
CA VAL A 482 1.95 4.31 -10.88
C VAL A 482 3.28 5.02 -10.60
N LYS A 483 3.53 5.29 -9.31
CA LYS A 483 4.89 5.62 -8.82
C LYS A 483 5.65 4.32 -8.58
N GLN A 484 6.87 4.22 -9.12
CA GLN A 484 7.68 3.02 -8.98
C GLN A 484 9.15 3.32 -8.70
N ALA A 485 9.81 2.41 -7.97
CA ALA A 485 11.26 2.37 -7.79
C ALA A 485 11.75 1.00 -8.28
N GLY A 486 12.42 0.98 -9.44
CA GLY A 486 12.66 -0.27 -10.16
C GLY A 486 11.33 -0.94 -10.51
N LYS A 487 11.18 -2.23 -10.14
CA LYS A 487 9.96 -3.02 -10.34
C LYS A 487 9.03 -3.04 -9.10
N THR A 488 9.30 -2.19 -8.12
CA THR A 488 8.39 -1.99 -6.97
C THR A 488 7.44 -0.86 -7.27
N VAL A 489 6.13 -1.15 -7.37
CA VAL A 489 5.06 -0.15 -7.45
C VAL A 489 4.62 0.28 -6.05
N MET A 490 4.36 1.57 -5.87
CA MET A 490 4.12 2.19 -4.58
C MET A 490 2.65 2.60 -4.45
N ASN A 491 1.93 1.98 -3.52
CA ASN A 491 0.54 2.27 -3.19
C ASN A 491 -0.40 2.31 -4.42
N PRO A 492 -0.34 1.34 -5.35
CA PRO A 492 -1.26 1.35 -6.48
C PRO A 492 -2.71 1.32 -6.00
N GLU A 493 -3.59 1.95 -6.77
CA GLU A 493 -5.04 1.80 -6.63
C GLU A 493 -5.57 0.66 -7.51
N GLY A 494 -4.86 0.34 -8.60
CA GLY A 494 -5.21 -0.73 -9.51
C GLY A 494 -4.81 -2.13 -9.05
N ILE A 495 -5.19 -3.11 -9.88
CA ILE A 495 -5.07 -4.54 -9.66
C ILE A 495 -3.97 -5.11 -10.55
N LEU A 496 -3.18 -6.05 -10.01
CA LEU A 496 -2.25 -6.87 -10.80
C LEU A 496 -2.97 -8.14 -11.25
N TYR A 497 -2.88 -8.49 -12.53
CA TYR A 497 -3.33 -9.76 -13.09
C TYR A 497 -2.13 -10.62 -13.49
N MET A 498 -2.20 -11.91 -13.22
CA MET A 498 -1.12 -12.83 -13.51
C MET A 498 -1.63 -14.25 -13.79
N THR A 499 -1.20 -14.79 -14.93
CA THR A 499 -1.48 -16.15 -15.38
C THR A 499 -0.32 -17.08 -15.03
N ALA A 500 -0.60 -18.19 -14.35
CA ALA A 500 0.36 -19.26 -14.17
C ALA A 500 0.31 -20.24 -15.35
N SER A 501 1.45 -20.87 -15.63
CA SER A 501 1.55 -21.96 -16.59
C SER A 501 2.40 -23.06 -15.96
N SER A 502 1.76 -24.00 -15.28
CA SER A 502 2.44 -25.09 -14.56
C SER A 502 2.07 -26.46 -15.10
N SER A 503 1.77 -26.54 -16.40
CA SER A 503 1.47 -27.77 -17.14
C SER A 503 2.40 -28.90 -16.71
N SER A 504 1.83 -30.02 -16.29
CA SER A 504 2.63 -31.21 -15.95
C SER A 504 2.95 -32.07 -17.18
N GLY A 505 2.30 -31.79 -18.31
CA GLY A 505 2.38 -32.55 -19.55
C GLY A 505 2.39 -31.65 -20.79
N SER A 506 1.95 -32.21 -21.92
CA SER A 506 2.27 -31.73 -23.27
C SER A 506 1.39 -30.62 -23.83
N LYS A 507 0.66 -29.88 -22.98
CA LYS A 507 -0.26 -28.83 -23.43
C LYS A 507 0.33 -27.46 -23.09
N TYR A 508 0.59 -26.68 -24.13
CA TYR A 508 1.08 -25.30 -24.09
C TYR A 508 0.42 -24.51 -25.21
N TYR A 509 0.30 -23.21 -24.99
CA TYR A 509 -0.31 -22.32 -25.97
C TYR A 509 0.67 -21.27 -26.45
N ASP A 510 0.54 -20.94 -27.73
CA ASP A 510 1.35 -19.93 -28.36
C ASP A 510 0.94 -18.53 -27.87
N LEU A 511 1.92 -17.64 -27.76
CA LEU A 511 1.66 -16.25 -27.43
C LEU A 511 1.04 -15.55 -28.65
N VAL A 512 -0.09 -14.87 -28.46
CA VAL A 512 -0.74 -14.18 -29.60
C VAL A 512 0.18 -13.13 -30.24
N PRO A 513 0.12 -12.91 -31.57
CA PRO A 513 1.05 -12.03 -32.29
C PRO A 513 1.04 -10.61 -31.74
N ARG A 514 -0.15 -10.10 -31.38
CA ARG A 514 -0.36 -8.75 -30.89
C ARG A 514 -0.33 -8.71 -29.37
N LYS A 515 0.84 -8.34 -28.82
CA LYS A 515 0.97 -8.09 -27.37
C LYS A 515 0.05 -6.96 -26.92
N GLN A 516 -0.84 -7.26 -25.99
CA GLN A 516 -1.76 -6.28 -25.42
C GLN A 516 -1.01 -5.23 -24.60
N THR A 517 -1.48 -3.98 -24.60
CA THR A 517 -0.72 -2.87 -24.01
C THR A 517 -0.64 -2.93 -22.48
N TYR A 518 -1.57 -3.65 -21.85
CA TYR A 518 -1.59 -3.93 -20.42
C TYR A 518 -0.57 -4.99 -20.01
N ILE A 519 -0.05 -5.83 -20.92
CA ILE A 519 0.91 -6.88 -20.56
C ILE A 519 2.29 -6.28 -20.30
N ALA A 520 2.76 -6.43 -19.07
CA ALA A 520 4.12 -6.06 -18.69
C ALA A 520 5.12 -7.12 -19.16
N ASN A 521 4.87 -8.39 -18.84
CA ASN A 521 5.68 -9.53 -19.27
C ASN A 521 4.79 -10.70 -19.71
N ARG A 522 5.26 -11.49 -20.67
CA ARG A 522 4.64 -12.74 -21.11
C ARG A 522 5.73 -13.69 -21.58
N TRP A 523 5.53 -14.98 -21.40
CA TRP A 523 6.54 -15.97 -21.73
C TRP A 523 5.92 -17.36 -21.87
N GLN A 524 6.30 -18.08 -22.92
CA GLN A 524 6.08 -19.51 -23.07
C GLN A 524 7.18 -20.05 -23.99
N GLU A 525 7.86 -21.10 -23.56
CA GLU A 525 8.86 -21.82 -24.36
C GLU A 525 8.59 -23.33 -24.39
N ASP A 526 7.31 -23.70 -24.34
CA ASP A 526 6.87 -25.05 -23.96
C ASP A 526 7.57 -25.50 -22.68
N VAL A 527 7.54 -24.72 -21.61
CA VAL A 527 8.23 -25.07 -20.37
C VAL A 527 7.35 -24.69 -19.18
N PRO A 528 7.14 -25.59 -18.21
CA PRO A 528 6.38 -25.26 -17.02
C PRO A 528 7.07 -24.17 -16.20
N THR A 529 6.24 -23.39 -15.53
CA THR A 529 6.65 -22.31 -14.66
C THR A 529 6.01 -22.49 -13.30
N TYR A 530 6.66 -21.93 -12.28
CA TYR A 530 6.05 -21.77 -10.97
C TYR A 530 6.43 -20.40 -10.41
N SER A 531 5.57 -19.87 -9.56
CA SER A 531 5.79 -18.56 -8.94
C SER A 531 5.84 -18.66 -7.44
N ILE A 532 6.76 -17.89 -6.84
CA ILE A 532 6.86 -17.73 -5.40
C ILE A 532 6.33 -16.34 -5.05
N VAL A 533 5.23 -16.31 -4.31
CA VAL A 533 4.64 -15.06 -3.84
C VAL A 533 4.96 -14.88 -2.35
N ASN A 534 5.72 -13.85 -2.03
CA ASN A 534 6.09 -13.50 -0.65
C ASN A 534 5.20 -12.35 -0.17
N VAL A 535 4.56 -12.52 0.99
CA VAL A 535 3.63 -11.55 1.58
C VAL A 535 4.12 -11.16 2.97
N THR A 536 4.19 -9.86 3.20
CA THR A 536 4.53 -9.25 4.49
C THR A 536 3.45 -8.24 4.90
N GLY A 537 3.60 -7.63 6.06
CA GLY A 537 2.73 -6.56 6.55
C GLY A 537 2.52 -5.39 5.56
N ASN A 538 3.41 -5.16 4.60
CA ASN A 538 3.27 -4.06 3.63
C ASN A 538 3.81 -4.32 2.23
N ARG A 539 4.50 -5.43 1.98
CA ARG A 539 5.04 -5.79 0.67
C ARG A 539 4.53 -7.15 0.21
N LEU A 540 4.11 -7.22 -1.04
CA LEU A 540 3.90 -8.43 -1.81
C LEU A 540 4.96 -8.49 -2.91
N THR A 541 5.63 -9.62 -3.08
CA THR A 541 6.70 -9.81 -4.07
C THR A 541 6.47 -11.11 -4.83
N ILE A 542 6.66 -11.08 -6.15
CA ILE A 542 6.47 -12.22 -7.05
C ILE A 542 7.79 -12.49 -7.77
N ASP A 543 8.21 -13.75 -7.73
CA ASP A 543 9.30 -14.30 -8.52
C ASP A 543 8.80 -15.52 -9.30
N THR A 544 8.97 -15.52 -10.63
CA THR A 544 8.55 -16.63 -11.49
C THR A 544 9.76 -17.28 -12.14
N TYR A 545 9.77 -18.61 -12.13
CA TYR A 545 10.87 -19.43 -12.61
C TYR A 545 10.38 -20.43 -13.65
N ARG A 546 11.24 -20.70 -14.63
CA ARG A 546 11.11 -21.87 -15.50
C ARG A 546 11.63 -23.11 -14.76
N THR A 547 10.94 -24.25 -14.91
CA THR A 547 11.26 -25.47 -14.15
C THR A 547 12.56 -26.14 -14.58
N ASP A 548 13.03 -25.85 -15.78
CA ASP A 548 14.17 -26.50 -16.38
C ASP A 548 15.51 -25.94 -15.91
N THR A 549 15.81 -24.68 -16.23
CA THR A 549 17.08 -24.06 -15.86
C THR A 549 17.03 -23.43 -14.48
N ASP A 550 15.85 -23.40 -13.85
CA ASP A 550 15.62 -22.77 -12.55
C ASP A 550 15.89 -21.24 -12.57
N GLU A 551 15.93 -20.67 -13.78
CA GLU A 551 16.14 -19.25 -14.08
C GLU A 551 14.84 -18.47 -13.96
N LYS A 552 14.97 -17.17 -13.67
CA LYS A 552 13.82 -16.27 -13.65
C LYS A 552 13.40 -15.91 -15.06
N ILE A 553 12.11 -16.02 -15.35
CA ILE A 553 11.51 -15.58 -16.62
C ILE A 553 10.95 -14.15 -16.57
N ASP A 554 10.90 -13.57 -15.36
CA ASP A 554 10.52 -12.17 -15.12
C ASP A 554 11.41 -11.56 -14.03
N ASP A 555 11.57 -10.25 -14.07
CA ASP A 555 12.15 -9.52 -12.97
C ASP A 555 11.25 -9.65 -11.73
N THR A 556 11.86 -9.62 -10.54
CA THR A 556 11.11 -9.57 -9.28
C THR A 556 10.15 -8.39 -9.26
N PHE A 557 8.85 -8.65 -9.37
CA PHE A 557 7.82 -7.62 -9.26
C PHE A 557 7.40 -7.44 -7.80
N SER A 558 7.07 -6.22 -7.38
CA SER A 558 6.60 -5.99 -6.02
C SER A 558 5.57 -4.88 -5.91
N ILE A 559 4.58 -5.10 -5.05
CA ILE A 559 3.63 -4.09 -4.61
C ILE A 559 4.01 -3.69 -3.18
N LEU A 560 4.15 -2.38 -2.93
CA LEU A 560 4.37 -1.84 -1.59
C LEU A 560 3.19 -0.97 -1.15
N LYS A 561 2.48 -1.40 -0.11
CA LYS A 561 1.38 -0.68 0.55
C LYS A 561 1.87 0.05 1.81
N ASN A 562 2.43 1.23 1.58
CA ASN A 562 2.99 2.15 2.56
C ASN A 562 2.31 3.53 2.39
N LYS A 563 1.03 3.60 2.79
CA LYS A 563 0.20 4.82 2.68
C LYS A 563 0.48 5.84 3.78
N GLY A 564 1.35 5.54 4.74
CA GLY A 564 1.76 6.37 5.87
C GLY A 564 0.61 6.83 6.76
N ASP A 565 0.92 7.69 7.73
CA ASP A 565 -0.11 8.35 8.54
C ASP A 565 -0.63 9.62 7.83
N LYS A 566 -1.27 9.43 6.65
CA LYS A 566 -1.94 10.54 5.94
C LYS A 566 -3.02 11.20 6.79
N ALA A 567 -3.63 10.47 7.73
CA ALA A 567 -4.63 11.03 8.64
C ALA A 567 -4.03 12.10 9.55
N SER A 568 -2.87 11.84 10.16
CA SER A 568 -2.13 12.84 10.94
C SER A 568 -1.58 13.98 10.08
N LEU A 569 -1.09 13.69 8.87
CA LEU A 569 -0.66 14.75 7.93
C LEU A 569 -1.82 15.70 7.62
N ASN A 570 -2.98 15.17 7.23
CA ASN A 570 -4.18 15.95 6.93
C ASN A 570 -4.69 16.74 8.15
N SER A 571 -4.66 16.13 9.34
CA SER A 571 -5.01 16.81 10.59
C SER A 571 -4.06 17.97 10.89
N SER A 572 -2.76 17.78 10.67
CA SER A 572 -1.77 18.86 10.85
C SER A 572 -1.94 19.97 9.81
N ILE A 573 -2.20 19.63 8.54
CA ILE A 573 -2.54 20.61 7.48
C ILE A 573 -3.74 21.45 7.88
N LYS A 574 -4.83 20.83 8.34
CA LYS A 574 -6.03 21.54 8.78
C LYS A 574 -5.72 22.53 9.91
N SER A 575 -4.97 22.10 10.92
CA SER A 575 -4.54 23.00 12.01
C SER A 575 -3.60 24.12 11.54
N ALA A 576 -2.82 23.89 10.48
CA ALA A 576 -1.94 24.89 9.88
C ALA A 576 -2.72 25.94 9.08
N GLU A 577 -3.83 25.57 8.44
CA GLU A 577 -4.68 26.54 7.73
C GLU A 577 -5.26 27.61 8.65
N ASP A 578 -5.54 27.28 9.91
CA ASP A 578 -5.96 28.27 10.91
C ASP A 578 -4.84 29.27 11.26
N VAL A 579 -3.59 28.81 11.28
CA VAL A 579 -2.42 29.67 11.47
C VAL A 579 -2.25 30.63 10.29
N GLN A 580 -2.61 30.19 9.08
CA GLN A 580 -2.56 31.00 7.86
C GLN A 580 -3.47 32.25 7.96
N LYS A 581 -4.64 32.11 8.60
CA LYS A 581 -5.55 33.24 8.91
C LYS A 581 -4.90 34.29 9.81
N ALA A 582 -3.91 33.88 10.62
CA ALA A 582 -3.17 34.73 11.54
C ALA A 582 -1.82 35.24 11.00
N LYS A 583 -1.58 35.22 9.67
CA LYS A 583 -0.31 35.63 9.01
C LYS A 583 0.31 36.90 9.58
N ASN A 584 -0.49 37.94 9.81
CA ASN A 584 -0.01 39.24 10.28
C ASN A 584 0.52 39.24 11.73
N THR A 585 0.31 38.15 12.47
CA THR A 585 0.79 37.96 13.84
C THR A 585 2.26 37.57 13.90
N TYR A 586 2.81 36.97 12.84
CA TYR A 586 4.14 36.35 12.83
C TYR A 586 5.15 37.15 12.00
N THR A 587 6.44 36.99 12.30
CA THR A 587 7.52 37.61 11.52
C THR A 587 7.53 37.09 10.08
N THR A 588 8.02 37.90 9.16
CA THR A 588 8.02 37.60 7.72
C THR A 588 8.80 36.32 7.42
N ALA A 589 9.97 36.15 8.04
CA ALA A 589 10.84 35.00 7.82
C ALA A 589 10.23 33.69 8.36
N SER A 590 9.77 33.68 9.62
CA SER A 590 9.18 32.48 10.22
C SER A 590 7.90 32.05 9.50
N TYR A 591 7.07 33.02 9.10
CA TYR A 591 5.85 32.72 8.36
C TYR A 591 6.13 32.18 6.96
N LYS A 592 7.15 32.69 6.25
CA LYS A 592 7.53 32.16 4.92
C LYS A 592 7.95 30.70 4.99
N ALA A 593 8.76 30.33 5.99
CA ALA A 593 9.17 28.93 6.18
C ALA A 593 7.97 28.02 6.49
N PHE A 594 7.06 28.47 7.37
CA PHE A 594 5.80 27.79 7.63
C PHE A 594 4.92 27.63 6.39
N GLU A 595 4.77 28.69 5.58
CA GLU A 595 3.97 28.66 4.35
C GLU A 595 4.54 27.68 3.32
N GLN A 596 5.87 27.60 3.20
CA GLN A 596 6.54 26.59 2.35
C GLN A 596 6.32 25.16 2.84
N ALA A 597 6.46 24.91 4.15
CA ALA A 597 6.22 23.60 4.73
C ALA A 597 4.75 23.17 4.56
N LEU A 598 3.80 24.09 4.73
CA LEU A 598 2.38 23.84 4.49
C LEU A 598 2.10 23.50 3.02
N GLN A 599 2.71 24.21 2.07
CA GLN A 599 2.57 23.89 0.64
C GLN A 599 3.16 22.51 0.30
N GLY A 600 4.33 22.19 0.83
CA GLY A 600 4.95 20.86 0.67
C GLY A 600 4.07 19.76 1.25
N ALA A 601 3.54 19.95 2.46
CA ALA A 601 2.61 19.02 3.09
C ALA A 601 1.33 18.82 2.28
N LYS A 602 0.73 19.89 1.76
CA LYS A 602 -0.45 19.81 0.87
C LYS A 602 -0.16 19.03 -0.41
N LYS A 603 1.03 19.23 -1.01
CA LYS A 603 1.44 18.49 -2.20
C LYS A 603 1.58 17.00 -1.91
N VAL A 604 2.23 16.62 -0.81
CA VAL A 604 2.40 15.21 -0.41
C VAL A 604 1.06 14.59 -0.02
N ALA A 605 0.19 15.31 0.68
CA ALA A 605 -1.13 14.82 1.06
C ALA A 605 -2.05 14.56 -0.17
N ALA A 606 -1.91 15.39 -1.21
CA ALA A 606 -2.65 15.22 -2.47
C ALA A 606 -2.08 14.12 -3.38
N ASP A 607 -0.81 13.73 -3.19
CA ASP A 607 -0.19 12.63 -3.90
C ASP A 607 -0.71 11.29 -3.35
N LYS A 608 -1.57 10.63 -4.13
CA LYS A 608 -2.13 9.31 -3.82
C LYS A 608 -1.03 8.27 -3.57
N TYR A 609 0.07 8.36 -4.32
CA TYR A 609 1.19 7.41 -4.35
C TYR A 609 2.37 7.81 -3.45
N ALA A 610 2.21 8.85 -2.62
CA ALA A 610 3.26 9.27 -1.69
C ALA A 610 3.73 8.11 -0.80
N ALA A 611 5.04 7.96 -0.66
CA ALA A 611 5.67 6.98 0.21
C ALA A 611 5.58 7.41 1.69
N ASP A 612 5.61 6.46 2.63
CA ASP A 612 5.67 6.72 4.08
C ASP A 612 6.68 7.80 4.45
N THR A 613 7.90 7.69 3.94
CA THR A 613 8.98 8.63 4.26
C THR A 613 8.69 10.05 3.77
N GLU A 614 7.97 10.21 2.65
CA GLU A 614 7.55 11.53 2.16
C GLU A 614 6.47 12.11 3.08
N ILE A 615 5.51 11.29 3.51
CA ILE A 615 4.42 11.67 4.42
C ILE A 615 4.96 12.05 5.80
N GLU A 616 5.84 11.22 6.37
CA GLU A 616 6.49 11.46 7.65
C GLU A 616 7.36 12.72 7.63
N ASN A 617 8.16 12.90 6.57
CA ASN A 617 8.99 14.09 6.41
C ASN A 617 8.13 15.35 6.24
N ALA A 618 7.04 15.28 5.48
CA ALA A 618 6.11 16.39 5.31
C ALA A 618 5.40 16.76 6.63
N LEU A 619 4.93 15.76 7.38
CA LEU A 619 4.31 15.94 8.69
C LEU A 619 5.30 16.58 9.68
N LYS A 620 6.51 16.03 9.76
CA LYS A 620 7.58 16.55 10.61
C LYS A 620 7.96 17.98 10.24
N ALA A 621 8.21 18.25 8.96
CA ALA A 621 8.56 19.58 8.47
C ALA A 621 7.47 20.61 8.77
N LEU A 622 6.19 20.25 8.60
CA LEU A 622 5.07 21.12 8.93
C LEU A 622 4.98 21.42 10.43
N ASN A 623 5.11 20.39 11.28
CA ASN A 623 5.07 20.54 12.73
C ASN A 623 6.24 21.36 13.27
N ASP A 624 7.45 21.12 12.75
CA ASP A 624 8.65 21.88 13.10
C ASP A 624 8.47 23.35 12.70
N ALA A 625 7.97 23.62 11.48
CA ALA A 625 7.74 24.98 11.01
C ALA A 625 6.63 25.72 11.78
N LYS A 626 5.58 25.02 12.22
CA LYS A 626 4.56 25.56 13.14
C LYS A 626 5.16 25.98 14.47
N THR A 627 6.02 25.12 15.04
CA THR A 627 6.68 25.39 16.32
C THR A 627 7.68 26.54 16.22
N ALA A 628 8.33 26.69 15.06
CA ALA A 628 9.29 27.77 14.78
C ALA A 628 8.66 29.14 14.51
N LEU A 629 7.34 29.29 14.58
CA LEU A 629 6.66 30.55 14.33
C LEU A 629 6.99 31.60 15.39
N VAL A 630 7.55 32.73 14.95
CA VAL A 630 7.93 33.84 15.83
C VAL A 630 6.88 34.95 15.74
N LYS A 631 6.24 35.31 16.85
CA LYS A 631 5.28 36.42 16.91
C LYS A 631 6.00 37.77 16.72
N LYS A 632 5.38 38.69 15.98
CA LYS A 632 5.85 40.07 15.82
C LYS A 632 5.94 40.76 17.17
N LEU A 633 7.00 41.55 17.38
CA LEU A 633 7.16 42.31 18.62
C LEU A 633 6.33 43.60 18.58
N SER A 634 5.64 43.89 19.67
CA SER A 634 4.87 45.12 19.80
C SER A 634 5.76 46.32 20.12
N ILE A 635 5.54 47.44 19.43
CA ILE A 635 6.17 48.74 19.70
C ILE A 635 5.54 49.46 20.90
N GLY A 636 4.41 49.03 21.46
CA GLY A 636 3.74 49.74 22.56
C GLY A 636 4.69 50.10 23.72
N ASN A 637 5.61 49.19 24.06
CA ASN A 637 6.62 49.35 25.11
C ASN A 637 8.01 49.75 24.60
N ALA A 638 8.15 50.15 23.34
CA ALA A 638 9.43 50.56 22.77
C ALA A 638 10.05 51.73 23.55
N TYR A 639 11.36 51.69 23.76
CA TYR A 639 12.11 52.84 24.25
C TYR A 639 12.28 53.85 23.11
N VAL A 640 11.98 55.13 23.38
CA VAL A 640 12.09 56.20 22.39
C VAL A 640 12.87 57.37 22.97
N ALA A 641 13.91 57.81 22.25
CA ALA A 641 14.77 58.93 22.64
C ALA A 641 14.91 59.96 21.50
N GLY A 642 15.58 61.09 21.78
CA GLY A 642 15.86 62.16 20.81
C GLY A 642 14.88 63.34 20.80
N LEU A 643 13.73 63.20 21.47
CA LEU A 643 12.64 64.19 21.50
C LEU A 643 12.85 65.32 22.52
N LYS A 644 13.93 66.09 22.37
CA LYS A 644 14.22 67.27 23.20
C LYS A 644 13.25 68.44 22.90
N THR A 645 13.02 69.28 23.91
CA THR A 645 12.23 70.53 23.78
C THR A 645 12.78 71.41 22.65
N ARG A 646 11.90 71.89 21.77
CA ARG A 646 12.24 72.77 20.64
C ARG A 646 11.82 74.21 20.93
N VAL A 647 12.44 75.18 20.25
CA VAL A 647 12.05 76.59 20.34
C VAL A 647 11.11 76.92 19.18
N TYR A 648 10.07 77.69 19.44
CA TYR A 648 9.10 78.09 18.42
C TYR A 648 9.74 78.90 17.28
N THR A 649 9.48 78.47 16.03
CA THR A 649 9.98 79.09 14.80
C THR A 649 8.88 79.53 13.83
N GLY A 650 7.62 79.12 14.07
CA GLY A 650 6.50 79.31 13.12
C GLY A 650 6.35 78.21 12.06
N LYS A 651 7.28 77.25 11.97
CA LYS A 651 7.23 76.11 11.03
C LYS A 651 7.03 74.77 11.76
N LYS A 652 6.52 73.75 11.06
CA LYS A 652 6.40 72.37 11.56
C LYS A 652 7.74 71.86 12.10
N GLN A 653 7.75 71.30 13.31
CA GLN A 653 8.93 70.76 13.99
C GLN A 653 8.93 69.22 13.90
N THR A 654 9.97 68.64 13.30
CA THR A 654 10.12 67.18 13.10
C THR A 654 11.45 66.69 13.68
N PRO A 655 11.61 66.70 15.02
CA PRO A 655 12.84 66.23 15.66
C PRO A 655 13.18 64.78 15.27
N SER A 656 14.47 64.45 15.09
CA SER A 656 14.87 63.05 14.95
C SER A 656 14.61 62.26 16.24
N LEU A 657 14.27 60.98 16.09
CA LEU A 657 14.06 60.07 17.20
C LEU A 657 14.72 58.72 16.92
N THR A 658 15.03 57.99 17.99
CA THR A 658 15.49 56.60 17.93
C THR A 658 14.48 55.71 18.63
N VAL A 659 14.19 54.54 18.05
CA VAL A 659 13.24 53.56 18.61
C VAL A 659 13.99 52.26 18.89
N LYS A 660 13.77 51.69 20.07
CA LYS A 660 14.41 50.46 20.51
C LYS A 660 13.37 49.51 21.13
N VAL A 661 13.32 48.27 20.65
CA VAL A 661 12.46 47.21 21.21
C VAL A 661 13.35 46.05 21.65
N ARG A 662 13.24 45.62 22.92
CA ARG A 662 14.03 44.52 23.51
C ARG A 662 15.52 44.55 23.15
N GLY A 663 16.19 45.69 23.34
CA GLY A 663 17.63 45.76 23.04
C GLY A 663 17.99 46.16 21.60
N LYS A 664 17.07 46.03 20.63
CA LYS A 664 17.35 46.26 19.20
C LYS A 664 16.88 47.62 18.70
N TYR A 665 17.76 48.35 18.02
CA TYR A 665 17.40 49.60 17.34
C TYR A 665 16.61 49.32 16.07
N LEU A 666 15.51 50.05 15.89
CA LEU A 666 14.65 49.93 14.73
C LEU A 666 15.04 50.97 13.67
N LYS A 667 14.84 50.62 12.39
CA LYS A 667 15.09 51.49 11.24
C LYS A 667 13.79 52.15 10.79
N LYS A 668 13.80 53.48 10.69
CA LYS A 668 12.68 54.26 10.14
C LYS A 668 12.39 53.82 8.69
N ASP A 669 11.12 53.83 8.32
CA ASP A 669 10.55 53.49 7.01
C ASP A 669 10.63 51.99 6.62
N LYS A 670 11.56 51.23 7.24
CA LYS A 670 11.61 49.76 7.23
C LYS A 670 10.77 49.12 8.34
N ASP A 671 11.10 49.42 9.60
CA ASP A 671 10.52 48.77 10.80
C ASP A 671 9.39 49.60 11.43
N TYR A 672 9.35 50.91 11.14
CA TYR A 672 8.30 51.81 11.62
C TYR A 672 8.20 53.08 10.77
N THR A 673 7.04 53.74 10.78
CA THR A 673 6.86 55.11 10.28
C THR A 673 6.58 56.07 11.42
N VAL A 674 6.77 57.37 11.18
CA VAL A 674 6.50 58.42 12.19
C VAL A 674 5.67 59.53 11.58
N VAL A 675 4.57 59.86 12.25
CA VAL A 675 3.71 61.01 11.94
C VAL A 675 3.74 61.99 13.10
N TYR A 676 4.01 63.27 12.82
CA TYR A 676 4.02 64.33 13.83
C TYR A 676 2.72 65.10 13.85
N GLY A 677 2.22 65.42 15.04
CA GLY A 677 1.04 66.26 15.21
C GLY A 677 1.23 67.32 16.30
N ASN A 678 0.41 68.38 16.21
CA ASN A 678 0.50 69.57 17.08
C ASN A 678 1.91 70.20 17.10
N ASN A 679 2.67 70.07 16.02
CA ASN A 679 4.11 70.34 15.98
C ASN A 679 4.51 71.71 15.39
N THR A 680 3.56 72.62 15.18
CA THR A 680 3.85 73.98 14.68
C THR A 680 3.80 75.03 15.79
N ASN A 681 2.82 74.95 16.69
CA ASN A 681 2.56 75.96 17.72
C ASN A 681 3.28 75.66 19.05
N THR A 682 3.50 76.69 19.87
CA THR A 682 4.01 76.54 21.24
C THR A 682 3.08 75.68 22.09
N GLY A 683 3.60 74.65 22.74
CA GLY A 683 2.80 73.70 23.54
C GLY A 683 3.36 72.28 23.54
N LYS A 684 2.47 71.30 23.75
CA LYS A 684 2.78 69.86 23.72
C LYS A 684 2.49 69.33 22.32
N ALA A 685 3.52 68.84 21.66
CA ALA A 685 3.48 68.18 20.36
C ALA A 685 3.68 66.67 20.54
N TYR A 686 3.38 65.88 19.51
CA TYR A 686 3.57 64.43 19.55
C TYR A 686 4.19 63.87 18.27
N ALA A 687 4.82 62.71 18.43
CA ALA A 687 5.22 61.81 17.35
C ALA A 687 4.48 60.48 17.55
N LYS A 688 3.63 60.10 16.59
CA LYS A 688 2.96 58.81 16.53
C LYS A 688 3.80 57.87 15.68
N ILE A 689 4.29 56.81 16.30
CA ILE A 689 5.15 55.82 15.68
C ILE A 689 4.28 54.59 15.39
N THR A 690 4.24 54.15 14.15
CA THR A 690 3.46 52.98 13.70
C THR A 690 4.42 51.92 13.21
N ALA A 691 4.31 50.69 13.72
CA ALA A 691 5.17 49.60 13.28
C ALA A 691 4.93 49.19 11.83
N LYS A 692 5.97 48.63 11.21
CA LYS A 692 5.98 47.99 9.89
C LYS A 692 6.81 46.70 9.95
N GLY A 693 6.67 45.86 8.92
CA GLY A 693 7.45 44.63 8.79
C GLY A 693 7.19 43.64 9.93
N ASP A 694 8.26 43.30 10.67
CA ASP A 694 8.26 42.30 11.73
C ASP A 694 7.83 42.83 13.11
N TYR A 695 7.30 44.05 13.16
CA TYR A 695 6.77 44.68 14.37
C TYR A 695 5.28 44.96 14.23
N THR A 696 4.59 45.14 15.36
CA THR A 696 3.14 45.44 15.40
C THR A 696 2.78 46.54 16.40
N GLY A 697 1.63 47.18 16.21
CA GLY A 697 1.09 48.20 17.11
C GLY A 697 1.60 49.63 16.84
N THR A 698 1.25 50.54 17.75
CA THR A 698 1.62 51.96 17.68
C THR A 698 2.09 52.48 19.03
N LYS A 699 2.93 53.52 19.01
CA LYS A 699 3.34 54.24 20.22
C LYS A 699 3.35 55.75 19.95
N THR A 700 2.69 56.50 20.83
CA THR A 700 2.71 57.96 20.79
C THR A 700 3.63 58.49 21.88
N VAL A 701 4.57 59.35 21.50
CA VAL A 701 5.50 60.01 22.42
C VAL A 701 5.42 61.52 22.25
N TYR A 702 5.71 62.26 23.32
CA TYR A 702 5.46 63.69 23.38
C TYR A 702 6.74 64.50 23.53
N PHE A 703 6.76 65.68 22.91
CA PHE A 703 7.80 66.69 23.11
C PHE A 703 7.16 68.07 23.24
N TYR A 704 7.95 69.05 23.66
CA TYR A 704 7.44 70.40 23.90
C TYR A 704 8.07 71.41 22.93
N ILE A 705 7.26 72.37 22.52
CA ILE A 705 7.69 73.55 21.75
C ILE A 705 7.59 74.75 22.68
N ALA A 706 8.73 75.18 23.20
CA ALA A 706 8.86 76.30 24.11
C ALA A 706 8.72 77.64 23.36
N PRO A 707 8.16 78.67 24.02
CA PRO A 707 8.11 80.02 23.47
C PRO A 707 9.48 80.56 23.05
N LYS A 708 9.51 81.34 21.97
CA LYS A 708 10.71 82.05 21.55
C LYS A 708 11.12 83.08 22.62
N LYS A 709 12.42 83.31 22.74
CA LYS A 709 12.98 84.32 23.65
C LYS A 709 12.36 85.69 23.37
N VAL A 710 11.86 86.34 24.41
CA VAL A 710 11.25 87.67 24.32
C VAL A 710 12.27 88.75 24.66
N THR A 711 11.99 89.97 24.20
CA THR A 711 12.71 91.17 24.60
C THR A 711 11.83 92.00 25.52
N ALA A 712 12.46 92.70 26.47
CA ALA A 712 11.77 93.55 27.42
C ALA A 712 12.60 94.80 27.70
N SER A 713 11.95 95.85 28.18
CA SER A 713 12.56 97.06 28.74
C SER A 713 11.98 97.31 30.12
N VAL A 714 12.77 97.92 31.00
CA VAL A 714 12.36 98.23 32.38
C VAL A 714 12.73 99.67 32.70
N LYS A 715 11.77 100.44 33.21
CA LYS A 715 11.98 101.83 33.64
C LYS A 715 11.46 102.01 35.06
N SER A 716 12.13 102.80 35.90
CA SER A 716 11.61 103.20 37.20
C SER A 716 10.36 104.05 37.00
N SER A 717 9.24 103.68 37.64
CA SER A 717 7.97 104.39 37.50
C SER A 717 7.62 105.25 38.70
N SER A 718 8.09 104.90 39.91
CA SER A 718 8.00 105.73 41.12
C SER A 718 9.04 105.27 42.16
N SER A 719 9.06 105.89 43.34
CA SER A 719 10.08 105.66 44.39
C SER A 719 10.15 104.22 44.93
N LYS A 720 9.15 103.37 44.64
CA LYS A 720 9.12 101.96 45.04
C LYS A 720 8.61 101.03 43.92
N GLN A 721 8.67 101.48 42.66
CA GLN A 721 8.09 100.76 41.53
C GLN A 721 8.94 100.80 40.26
N ALA A 722 8.89 99.70 39.49
CA ALA A 722 9.50 99.62 38.15
C ALA A 722 8.51 99.01 37.14
N LYS A 723 8.30 99.71 36.02
CA LYS A 723 7.44 99.27 34.93
C LYS A 723 8.23 98.43 33.94
N VAL A 724 7.83 97.18 33.78
CA VAL A 724 8.36 96.21 32.83
C VAL A 724 7.47 96.20 31.59
N THR A 725 8.04 96.47 30.42
CA THR A 725 7.36 96.39 29.11
C THR A 725 7.99 95.29 28.29
N ILE A 726 7.19 94.34 27.83
CA ILE A 726 7.60 93.10 27.16
C ILE A 726 7.09 93.15 25.72
N LYS A 727 7.94 92.89 24.73
CA LYS A 727 7.47 92.71 23.36
C LYS A 727 6.64 91.42 23.27
N THR A 728 5.51 91.49 22.59
CA THR A 728 4.60 90.34 22.40
C THR A 728 5.38 89.13 21.89
N ALA A 729 5.24 88.00 22.57
CA ALA A 729 5.91 86.77 22.18
C ALA A 729 5.38 86.25 20.84
N ALA A 730 6.26 85.73 20.00
CA ALA A 730 5.86 84.99 18.81
C ALA A 730 5.23 83.64 19.20
N GLY A 731 4.06 83.32 18.64
CA GLY A 731 3.30 82.10 18.93
C GLY A 731 2.34 82.22 20.13
N LYS A 732 1.52 81.19 20.35
CA LYS A 732 0.46 81.17 21.39
C LYS A 732 1.02 80.89 22.79
N VAL A 733 1.46 81.92 23.52
CA VAL A 733 1.95 81.82 24.91
C VAL A 733 0.82 81.91 25.95
N SER A 734 1.06 81.44 27.18
CA SER A 734 0.11 81.57 28.32
C SER A 734 0.42 82.75 29.23
N GLY A 735 1.59 83.38 29.08
CA GLY A 735 1.99 84.54 29.86
C GLY A 735 3.51 84.70 29.92
N TYR A 736 3.94 85.58 30.82
CA TYR A 736 5.32 85.97 31.03
C TYR A 736 5.70 85.83 32.49
N GLN A 737 6.92 85.36 32.75
CA GLN A 737 7.52 85.35 34.07
C GLN A 737 8.61 86.42 34.13
N ILE A 738 8.42 87.38 35.04
CA ILE A 738 9.37 88.43 35.37
C ILE A 738 10.15 87.96 36.60
N LYS A 739 11.46 87.79 36.46
CA LYS A 739 12.37 87.48 37.56
C LYS A 739 13.18 88.72 37.89
N PHE A 740 13.24 89.12 39.15
CA PHE A 740 13.92 90.34 39.57
C PHE A 740 14.62 90.19 40.93
N ALA A 741 15.76 90.86 41.09
CA ALA A 741 16.56 90.84 42.32
C ALA A 741 17.41 92.11 42.44
N THR A 742 17.89 92.42 43.63
CA THR A 742 18.90 93.49 43.84
C THR A 742 20.31 93.05 43.46
N ASN A 743 20.50 91.76 43.13
CA ASN A 743 21.79 91.18 42.76
C ASN A 743 21.76 90.69 41.30
N SER A 744 22.82 90.99 40.53
CA SER A 744 22.93 90.66 39.09
C SER A 744 22.97 89.16 38.79
N LYS A 745 23.45 88.35 39.74
CA LYS A 745 23.41 86.87 39.68
C LYS A 745 22.05 86.30 40.10
N PHE A 746 21.08 87.15 40.44
CA PHE A 746 19.73 86.78 40.87
C PHE A 746 19.68 85.89 42.13
N LYS A 747 20.63 86.07 43.06
CA LYS A 747 20.54 85.51 44.41
C LYS A 747 19.28 86.05 45.11
N SER A 748 18.48 85.17 45.71
CA SER A 748 17.20 85.51 46.39
C SER A 748 16.20 86.27 45.51
N ALA A 749 16.16 85.95 44.22
CA ALA A 749 15.28 86.62 43.27
C ALA A 749 13.79 86.32 43.51
N LYS A 750 12.96 87.36 43.39
CA LYS A 750 11.51 87.23 43.33
C LYS A 750 11.07 86.96 41.89
N THR A 751 9.96 86.24 41.74
CA THR A 751 9.33 86.01 40.44
C THR A 751 7.87 86.43 40.45
N LYS A 752 7.42 87.07 39.37
CA LYS A 752 6.01 87.39 39.15
C LYS A 752 5.55 86.89 37.79
N ALA A 753 4.44 86.17 37.78
CA ALA A 753 3.76 85.77 36.55
C ALA A 753 2.72 86.84 36.16
N THR A 754 2.61 87.13 34.87
CA THR A 754 1.62 88.06 34.30
C THR A 754 1.23 87.63 32.90
N THR A 755 -0.02 87.84 32.50
CA THR A 755 -0.47 87.70 31.10
C THR A 755 -0.27 89.01 30.31
N LYS A 756 -0.14 90.14 31.01
CA LYS A 756 0.00 91.48 30.43
C LYS A 756 1.43 91.71 29.93
N THR A 757 1.57 92.36 28.78
CA THR A 757 2.85 92.82 28.21
C THR A 757 3.41 94.05 28.91
N LYS A 758 2.60 94.77 29.69
CA LYS A 758 3.02 95.85 30.58
C LYS A 758 2.68 95.48 32.02
N TYR A 759 3.67 95.45 32.91
CA TYR A 759 3.49 95.09 34.32
C TYR A 759 4.33 95.98 35.23
N THR A 760 3.72 96.51 36.29
CA THR A 760 4.42 97.33 37.29
C THR A 760 4.79 96.46 38.48
N LEU A 761 6.10 96.31 38.73
CA LEU A 761 6.61 95.73 39.96
C LEU A 761 6.43 96.76 41.08
N THR A 762 5.81 96.36 42.18
CA THR A 762 5.55 97.21 43.36
C THR A 762 6.32 96.72 44.58
N SER A 763 6.35 97.53 45.64
CA SER A 763 7.02 97.21 46.92
C SER A 763 8.53 96.94 46.75
N LEU A 764 9.17 97.67 45.82
CA LEU A 764 10.62 97.68 45.68
C LEU A 764 11.24 98.66 46.69
N LYS A 765 12.51 98.43 47.07
CA LYS A 765 13.25 99.36 47.93
C LYS A 765 13.67 100.58 47.09
N SER A 766 13.37 101.79 47.58
CA SER A 766 13.79 103.06 46.95
C SER A 766 15.32 103.17 46.90
N LYS A 767 15.84 103.88 45.90
CA LYS A 767 17.28 104.10 45.67
C LYS A 767 18.13 102.82 45.57
N LYS A 768 17.52 101.67 45.25
CA LYS A 768 18.22 100.41 45.00
C LYS A 768 18.21 100.03 43.52
N THR A 769 19.31 99.46 43.07
CA THR A 769 19.40 98.82 41.74
C THR A 769 18.72 97.46 41.77
N TYR A 770 17.87 97.22 40.78
CA TYR A 770 17.28 95.92 40.49
C TYR A 770 17.71 95.41 39.11
N TYR A 771 17.94 94.11 39.02
CA TYR A 771 18.20 93.37 37.78
C TYR A 771 16.95 92.57 37.45
N VAL A 772 16.43 92.73 36.23
CA VAL A 772 15.17 92.14 35.79
C VAL A 772 15.40 91.35 34.51
N LYS A 773 14.85 90.16 34.42
CA LYS A 773 14.80 89.38 33.18
C LYS A 773 13.42 88.75 33.02
N VAL A 774 12.97 88.65 31.77
CA VAL A 774 11.62 88.20 31.43
C VAL A 774 11.70 87.00 30.51
N ARG A 775 10.85 85.99 30.71
CA ARG A 775 10.64 84.91 29.74
C ARG A 775 9.16 84.70 29.49
N ALA A 776 8.79 84.38 28.26
CA ALA A 776 7.45 83.85 27.97
C ALA A 776 7.35 82.39 28.41
N TYR A 777 6.14 81.95 28.74
CA TYR A 777 5.84 80.56 29.05
C TYR A 777 4.53 80.11 28.43
N LYS A 778 4.39 78.80 28.24
CA LYS A 778 3.15 78.15 27.81
C LYS A 778 2.74 77.13 28.87
N LYS A 779 1.51 77.22 29.37
CA LYS A 779 0.92 76.20 30.25
C LYS A 779 0.28 75.12 29.38
N VAL A 780 0.54 73.85 29.69
CA VAL A 780 -0.10 72.69 29.07
C VAL A 780 -0.33 71.64 30.15
N ALA A 781 -1.59 71.27 30.40
CA ALA A 781 -1.99 70.24 31.36
C ALA A 781 -1.21 70.30 32.69
N GLY A 782 -1.30 71.43 33.39
CA GLY A 782 -0.60 71.65 34.67
C GLY A 782 0.90 71.97 34.59
N LYS A 783 1.59 71.63 33.48
CA LYS A 783 3.02 71.91 33.29
C LYS A 783 3.27 73.27 32.66
N THR A 784 4.27 74.01 33.17
CA THR A 784 4.71 75.28 32.58
C THR A 784 5.98 75.08 31.76
N ILE A 785 5.89 75.30 30.45
CA ILE A 785 7.01 75.24 29.50
C ILE A 785 7.56 76.65 29.30
N TYR A 786 8.77 76.87 29.80
CA TYR A 786 9.42 78.18 29.75
C TYR A 786 10.28 78.34 28.51
N GLY A 787 10.17 79.50 27.86
CA GLY A 787 11.16 79.95 26.90
C GLY A 787 12.44 80.44 27.60
N ALA A 788 13.44 80.82 26.82
CA ALA A 788 14.65 81.44 27.35
C ALA A 788 14.35 82.82 27.94
N TYR A 789 15.08 83.19 29.00
CA TYR A 789 15.05 84.55 29.53
C TYR A 789 15.60 85.56 28.53
N SER A 790 15.03 86.76 28.53
CA SER A 790 15.56 87.96 27.91
C SER A 790 16.98 88.24 28.42
N LYS A 791 17.69 89.18 27.78
CA LYS A 791 18.87 89.78 28.40
C LYS A 791 18.47 90.37 29.78
N THR A 792 19.39 90.34 30.74
CA THR A 792 19.20 90.97 32.04
C THR A 792 19.22 92.48 31.86
N ILE A 793 18.23 93.16 32.43
CA ILE A 793 18.02 94.60 32.33
C ILE A 793 18.25 95.19 33.73
N LYS A 794 19.15 96.16 33.84
CA LYS A 794 19.44 96.90 35.09
C LYS A 794 18.52 98.11 35.17
N VAL A 795 17.91 98.35 36.33
CA VAL A 795 17.09 99.54 36.61
C VAL A 795 17.41 100.08 37.99
N ASN A 796 17.60 101.38 38.12
CA ASN A 796 17.69 102.06 39.41
C ASN A 796 16.31 102.59 39.78
N VAL A 797 15.75 102.14 40.91
CA VAL A 797 14.46 102.63 41.40
C VAL A 797 14.65 104.00 42.00
N LYS A 798 13.82 104.97 41.58
CA LYS A 798 13.86 106.37 41.99
C LYS A 798 13.77 106.58 43.51
#